data_AF-A0A353DLU8-F1
#
_entry.id   AF-A0A353DLU8-F1
#
_cell.length_a   1.000
_cell.length_b   1.000
_cell.length_c   1.000
_cell.angle_alpha   90.00
_cell.angle_beta   90.00
_cell.angle_gamma   90.00
#
_symmetry.space_group_name_H-M   'P 1'
#
loop_
_entity.id
_entity.type
_entity.pdbx_description
1 polymer ?
#
loop_
_entity_poly.entity_id
_entity_poly.type
_entity_poly.pdbx_seq_one_letter_code
_entity_poly.pdbx_strand_id
1 'polypeptide(L)'
;IRDNSDDHRFKIKNGTKIGAKSFFVLEENLEGEIYDDVNKKYVTGLFKDALGLGGGDSCRLFDKEGKLIDSYSWNSHASYEGDASKASYGRYPDGDGNFTLTKESKGFANEWYKPNIVINEVESKDPNGGGDYVEIMNLGATDVDISGWYLLDDDPIGHKAETTPLKSGSIIKAGSFFVFEGDKDFTFGLGKADKASVYSSSGIEVASYEWSTEASGVYARMPDGTGDFQDVAEQSKGRSNLVRNPAVINEVESNAPDNGPDWVELANPTNEKIDVSGLILKDSKDDKPYTIKEGTFIEANGFLLINDLTFGLGKDDSVRLFDGDLLIDSTTYSGHTSPSWGRYPDANGKEFRNTLEMTPGKRNRFEGIPDLIDWPGEGEVSTFDKQPTFLEDSSGLDFANGKLYAVDNGTATFWELDVNKDGNIRFADGFEKGKKVRFQKDKDNPNAKGPDAEGITVDSNGMVYLASERDNSSKGVNYNTILMVDSSKEGTELIAQKEWDLTSLLPSVSANMGVESVEFVEAGDVSFLDKNTNSLFSMDNYPQSVANGVFFVALEDNGHVYAFVLNKDGSAILLSDIDSKLGGAMALDFDTSEKTLWVAADNGYGNRSAKIKLNGTDNPEITHLLPPSGLDMNGNFEGFAIADISYVKNGERPVYRFQDGVKEGALSIGSISVKE
;
A
#
# COMPACT_ATOMS: atom_id res chain seq x y z
N ILE A 1 61.83 -3.91 19.96
CA ILE A 1 60.58 -4.64 19.67
C ILE A 1 60.16 -5.38 20.91
N ARG A 2 58.86 -5.34 21.24
CA ARG A 2 58.23 -6.13 22.30
C ARG A 2 56.93 -6.71 21.78
N ASP A 3 56.50 -7.85 22.31
CA ASP A 3 55.19 -8.45 22.01
C ASP A 3 54.10 -7.87 22.92
N ASN A 4 52.96 -8.53 23.12
CA ASN A 4 51.90 -8.05 24.03
C ASN A 4 52.29 -8.04 25.52
N SER A 5 53.33 -8.76 25.92
CA SER A 5 53.92 -8.71 27.25
C SER A 5 55.25 -7.93 27.21
N ASP A 6 55.69 -7.41 28.36
CA ASP A 6 56.96 -6.64 28.43
C ASP A 6 58.16 -7.55 28.78
N ASP A 7 57.94 -8.85 28.88
CA ASP A 7 58.96 -9.86 29.14
C ASP A 7 59.77 -10.20 27.88
N HIS A 8 59.15 -10.28 26.70
CA HIS A 8 59.81 -10.53 25.42
C HIS A 8 60.34 -9.24 24.77
N ARG A 9 61.67 -9.13 24.65
CA ARG A 9 62.35 -7.91 24.17
C ARG A 9 63.48 -8.23 23.23
N PHE A 10 63.32 -7.81 21.98
CA PHE A 10 64.37 -7.84 20.96
C PHE A 10 64.84 -6.43 20.61
N LYS A 11 66.15 -6.23 20.56
CA LYS A 11 66.80 -4.98 20.18
C LYS A 11 67.58 -5.18 18.88
N ILE A 12 67.24 -4.35 17.89
CA ILE A 12 67.92 -4.32 16.60
C ILE A 12 69.37 -3.85 16.82
N LYS A 13 70.32 -4.49 16.13
CA LYS A 13 71.75 -4.20 16.25
C LYS A 13 72.05 -2.71 16.06
N ASN A 14 72.89 -2.16 16.95
CA ASN A 14 73.33 -0.77 16.83
C ASN A 14 74.00 -0.53 15.47
N GLY A 15 73.63 0.57 14.81
CA GLY A 15 74.18 0.96 13.51
C GLY A 15 73.38 0.48 12.29
N THR A 16 72.31 -0.29 12.48
CA THR A 16 71.36 -0.62 11.40
C THR A 16 70.74 0.64 10.81
N LYS A 17 70.71 0.73 9.48
CA LYS A 17 70.14 1.86 8.73
C LYS A 17 69.10 1.33 7.74
N ILE A 18 68.00 2.04 7.61
CA ILE A 18 66.95 1.81 6.62
C ILE A 18 66.97 2.97 5.61
N GLY A 19 66.87 2.67 4.32
CA GLY A 19 66.77 3.68 3.27
C GLY A 19 65.41 4.37 3.26
N ALA A 20 65.32 5.56 2.65
CA ALA A 20 64.04 6.22 2.44
C ALA A 20 63.11 5.32 1.61
N LYS A 21 61.83 5.21 2.00
CA LYS A 21 60.81 4.36 1.36
C LYS A 21 61.22 2.89 1.18
N SER A 22 62.16 2.41 1.99
CA SER A 22 62.62 1.02 1.99
C SER A 22 62.05 0.28 3.20
N PHE A 23 61.97 -1.04 3.12
CA PHE A 23 61.51 -1.90 4.22
C PHE A 23 62.70 -2.54 4.93
N PHE A 24 62.55 -2.76 6.24
CA PHE A 24 63.48 -3.55 7.04
C PHE A 24 62.73 -4.73 7.64
N VAL A 25 63.11 -5.94 7.24
CA VAL A 25 62.40 -7.16 7.62
C VAL A 25 63.04 -7.78 8.86
N LEU A 26 62.23 -8.04 9.88
CA LEU A 26 62.61 -8.79 11.08
C LEU A 26 62.35 -10.28 10.85
N GLU A 27 63.32 -10.98 10.27
CA GLU A 27 63.22 -12.42 10.03
C GLU A 27 63.59 -13.23 11.28
N GLU A 28 63.08 -14.46 11.39
CA GLU A 28 63.33 -15.36 12.52
C GLU A 28 64.82 -15.52 12.87
N ASN A 29 65.67 -15.55 11.85
CA ASN A 29 67.12 -15.72 11.96
C ASN A 29 67.90 -14.39 12.06
N LEU A 30 67.22 -13.25 12.23
CA LEU A 30 67.89 -11.95 12.39
C LEU A 30 68.63 -11.91 13.73
N GLU A 31 69.95 -11.71 13.68
CA GLU A 31 70.78 -11.50 14.87
C GLU A 31 70.57 -10.09 15.45
N GLY A 32 70.36 -10.02 16.76
CA GLY A 32 70.28 -8.77 17.52
C GLY A 32 70.66 -8.98 18.98
N GLU A 33 70.02 -8.24 19.88
CA GLU A 33 70.17 -8.43 21.33
C GLU A 33 68.82 -8.76 21.98
N ILE A 34 68.80 -9.79 22.83
CA ILE A 34 67.64 -10.25 23.59
C ILE A 34 67.83 -9.85 25.06
N TYR A 35 66.76 -9.45 25.73
CA TYR A 35 66.86 -9.15 27.16
C TYR A 35 66.85 -10.43 27.99
N ASP A 36 67.93 -10.67 28.74
CA ASP A 36 68.02 -11.74 29.73
C ASP A 36 67.44 -11.24 31.05
N ASP A 37 66.23 -11.72 31.39
CA ASP A 37 65.55 -11.34 32.63
C ASP A 37 66.23 -11.81 33.91
N VAL A 38 67.06 -12.86 33.85
CA VAL A 38 67.79 -13.38 35.01
C VAL A 38 68.96 -12.47 35.32
N ASN A 39 69.73 -12.10 34.28
CA ASN A 39 70.95 -11.31 34.43
C ASN A 39 70.72 -9.79 34.21
N LYS A 40 69.48 -9.38 33.92
CA LYS A 40 69.04 -7.99 33.69
C LYS A 40 69.90 -7.23 32.68
N LYS A 41 70.30 -7.91 31.60
CA LYS A 41 71.16 -7.36 30.55
C LYS A 41 70.73 -7.85 29.17
N TYR A 42 71.07 -7.08 28.14
CA TYR A 42 70.95 -7.54 26.76
C TYR A 42 72.12 -8.47 26.40
N VAL A 43 71.83 -9.57 25.72
CA VAL A 43 72.81 -10.55 25.20
C VAL A 43 72.52 -10.85 23.73
N THR A 44 73.52 -11.27 22.96
CA THR A 44 73.33 -11.64 21.55
C THR A 44 72.39 -12.83 21.40
N GLY A 45 71.45 -12.76 20.45
CA GLY A 45 70.54 -13.85 20.11
C GLY A 45 69.73 -13.57 18.84
N LEU A 46 68.89 -14.52 18.41
CA LEU A 46 68.07 -14.40 17.21
C LEU A 46 66.67 -13.84 17.52
N PHE A 47 66.03 -13.20 16.55
CA PHE A 47 64.68 -12.65 16.71
C PHE A 47 63.68 -13.69 17.21
N LYS A 48 63.67 -14.89 16.64
CA LYS A 48 62.78 -15.99 17.05
C LYS A 48 62.98 -16.47 18.49
N ASP A 49 64.19 -16.27 19.05
CA ASP A 49 64.49 -16.66 20.43
C ASP A 49 63.95 -15.60 21.42
N ALA A 50 63.62 -14.40 20.93
CA ALA A 50 63.10 -13.30 21.71
C ALA A 50 61.59 -13.12 21.59
N LEU A 51 61.01 -13.38 20.42
CA LEU A 51 59.62 -13.06 20.07
C LEU A 51 58.99 -14.22 19.30
N GLY A 52 57.85 -14.72 19.81
CA GLY A 52 56.99 -15.66 19.13
C GLY A 52 55.63 -15.03 18.86
N LEU A 53 55.44 -14.48 17.65
CA LEU A 53 54.21 -13.78 17.28
C LEU A 53 53.04 -14.77 17.19
N GLY A 54 52.22 -14.81 18.24
CA GLY A 54 51.15 -15.78 18.40
C GLY A 54 49.86 -15.44 17.64
N GLY A 55 48.86 -16.31 17.81
CA GLY A 55 47.53 -16.14 17.20
C GLY A 55 46.86 -14.84 17.61
N GLY A 56 46.89 -14.47 18.90
CA GLY A 56 46.49 -13.14 19.36
C GLY A 56 47.65 -12.47 20.10
N ASP A 57 48.19 -11.40 19.53
CA ASP A 57 49.44 -10.80 19.98
C ASP A 57 49.55 -9.33 19.55
N SER A 58 50.69 -8.70 19.85
CA SER A 58 51.05 -7.38 19.35
C SER A 58 52.50 -7.32 18.94
N CYS A 59 52.84 -6.40 18.05
CA CYS A 59 54.22 -6.02 17.75
C CYS A 59 54.39 -4.54 18.05
N ARG A 60 55.27 -4.22 19.01
CA ARG A 60 55.47 -2.86 19.52
C ARG A 60 56.92 -2.40 19.31
N LEU A 61 57.09 -1.30 18.57
CA LEU A 61 58.37 -0.67 18.27
C LEU A 61 58.64 0.46 19.26
N PHE A 62 59.81 0.43 19.91
CA PHE A 62 60.24 1.44 20.87
C PHE A 62 61.55 2.08 20.43
N ASP A 63 61.74 3.36 20.79
CA ASP A 63 63.04 4.03 20.66
C ASP A 63 64.04 3.57 21.73
N LYS A 64 65.27 4.12 21.68
CA LYS A 64 66.35 3.76 22.60
C LYS A 64 66.12 4.25 24.04
N GLU A 65 65.25 5.23 24.23
CA GLU A 65 64.79 5.73 25.53
C GLU A 65 63.60 4.92 26.09
N GLY A 66 63.03 4.02 25.30
CA GLY A 66 61.90 3.18 25.68
C GLY A 66 60.53 3.83 25.46
N LYS A 67 60.44 4.88 24.63
CA LYS A 67 59.17 5.46 24.19
C LYS A 67 58.62 4.66 23.01
N LEU A 68 57.31 4.39 23.02
CA LEU A 68 56.61 3.72 21.92
C LEU A 68 56.64 4.61 20.66
N ILE A 69 57.08 4.04 19.54
CA ILE A 69 57.09 4.65 18.21
C ILE A 69 55.87 4.21 17.42
N ASP A 70 55.63 2.90 17.37
CA ASP A 70 54.51 2.32 16.61
C ASP A 70 54.10 0.99 17.24
N SER A 71 52.85 0.58 17.01
CA SER A 71 52.32 -0.70 17.47
C SER A 71 51.18 -1.18 16.62
N TYR A 72 51.05 -2.50 16.52
CA TYR A 72 49.86 -3.15 16.02
C TYR A 72 49.53 -4.38 16.87
N SER A 73 48.24 -4.60 17.12
CA SER A 73 47.73 -5.74 17.88
C SER A 73 46.65 -6.44 17.07
N TRP A 74 46.60 -7.76 17.17
CA TRP A 74 45.63 -8.61 16.48
C TRP A 74 45.11 -9.70 17.41
N ASN A 75 43.92 -10.22 17.12
CA ASN A 75 43.27 -11.26 17.91
C ASN A 75 43.45 -12.67 17.31
N SER A 76 43.69 -12.75 16.01
CA SER A 76 43.95 -13.96 15.24
C SER A 76 44.99 -13.67 14.16
N HIS A 77 45.74 -14.69 13.72
CA HIS A 77 46.60 -14.56 12.54
C HIS A 77 45.80 -14.04 11.34
N ALA A 78 46.45 -13.23 10.51
CA ALA A 78 45.91 -12.85 9.21
C ALA A 78 45.63 -14.12 8.39
N SER A 79 44.51 -14.14 7.70
CA SER A 79 44.08 -15.27 6.89
C SER A 79 43.16 -14.78 5.79
N TYR A 80 43.36 -15.29 4.57
CA TYR A 80 42.48 -15.02 3.44
C TYR A 80 41.83 -16.34 3.02
N GLU A 81 40.49 -16.39 3.07
CA GLU A 81 39.71 -17.61 2.79
C GLU A 81 40.16 -18.83 3.63
N GLY A 82 40.57 -18.59 4.88
CA GLY A 82 41.03 -19.63 5.80
C GLY A 82 42.51 -20.03 5.63
N ASP A 83 43.22 -19.46 4.66
CA ASP A 83 44.65 -19.72 4.42
C ASP A 83 45.52 -18.58 4.96
N ALA A 84 46.20 -18.83 6.09
CA ALA A 84 47.12 -17.89 6.71
C ALA A 84 48.42 -17.66 5.90
N SER A 85 48.75 -18.53 4.94
CA SER A 85 49.95 -18.36 4.11
C SER A 85 49.78 -17.31 3.01
N LYS A 86 48.55 -16.87 2.77
CA LYS A 86 48.22 -15.90 1.72
C LYS A 86 48.12 -14.46 2.24
N ALA A 87 47.98 -14.27 3.54
CA ALA A 87 47.61 -12.98 4.11
C ALA A 87 48.49 -12.53 5.27
N SER A 88 48.78 -11.23 5.27
CA SER A 88 49.44 -10.49 6.34
C SER A 88 48.53 -9.36 6.83
N TYR A 89 48.82 -8.79 8.00
CA TYR A 89 48.32 -7.46 8.35
C TYR A 89 49.35 -6.42 7.93
N GLY A 90 48.96 -5.52 7.04
CA GLY A 90 49.82 -4.48 6.48
C GLY A 90 49.17 -3.11 6.51
N ARG A 91 49.99 -2.05 6.60
CA ARG A 91 49.49 -0.68 6.45
C ARG A 91 49.20 -0.42 4.98
N TYR A 92 47.99 0.06 4.68
CA TYR A 92 47.66 0.44 3.31
C TYR A 92 46.91 1.79 3.28
N PRO A 93 47.46 2.82 2.60
CA PRO A 93 48.77 2.87 1.92
C PRO A 93 49.97 2.69 2.86
N ASP A 94 51.12 2.27 2.32
CA ASP A 94 52.32 2.04 3.13
C ASP A 94 52.76 3.27 3.93
N GLY A 95 53.18 3.04 5.18
CA GLY A 95 53.74 4.07 6.07
C GLY A 95 52.72 4.94 6.79
N ASP A 96 51.62 5.29 6.13
CA ASP A 96 50.64 6.26 6.64
C ASP A 96 49.24 5.65 6.90
N GLY A 97 48.89 4.55 6.23
CA GLY A 97 47.58 3.91 6.33
C GLY A 97 47.36 3.08 7.59
N ASN A 98 46.10 2.72 7.84
CA ASN A 98 45.74 1.76 8.90
C ASN A 98 46.18 0.35 8.52
N PHE A 99 46.42 -0.49 9.53
CA PHE A 99 46.60 -1.92 9.32
C PHE A 99 45.29 -2.55 8.84
N THR A 100 45.38 -3.29 7.74
CA THR A 100 44.28 -4.02 7.10
C THR A 100 44.79 -5.39 6.64
N LEU A 101 43.91 -6.26 6.17
CA LEU A 101 44.29 -7.53 5.57
C LEU A 101 44.93 -7.27 4.19
N THR A 102 46.17 -7.72 4.03
CA THR A 102 46.97 -7.54 2.81
C THR A 102 47.47 -8.88 2.31
N LYS A 103 47.79 -8.98 1.03
CA LYS A 103 48.55 -10.11 0.51
C LYS A 103 49.91 -10.18 1.20
N GLU A 104 50.43 -11.39 1.41
CA GLU A 104 51.81 -11.57 1.87
C GLU A 104 52.80 -10.83 0.96
N SER A 105 53.49 -9.84 1.52
CA SER A 105 54.29 -8.86 0.79
C SER A 105 55.63 -8.57 1.47
N LYS A 106 56.21 -9.59 2.11
CA LYS A 106 57.49 -9.51 2.83
C LYS A 106 58.58 -8.76 2.05
N GLY A 107 58.96 -7.58 2.56
CA GLY A 107 60.04 -6.75 1.99
C GLY A 107 59.62 -5.89 0.79
N PHE A 108 58.34 -5.90 0.42
CA PHE A 108 57.75 -5.12 -0.67
C PHE A 108 56.61 -4.24 -0.15
N ALA A 109 56.08 -3.40 -1.02
CA ALA A 109 54.89 -2.59 -0.73
C ALA A 109 53.68 -3.49 -0.45
N ASN A 110 52.86 -3.12 0.54
CA ASN A 110 51.66 -3.90 0.88
C ASN A 110 50.63 -3.82 -0.25
N GLU A 111 49.99 -4.95 -0.55
CA GLU A 111 48.87 -5.01 -1.51
C GLU A 111 47.59 -5.39 -0.75
N TRP A 112 46.58 -4.51 -0.77
CA TRP A 112 45.34 -4.71 -0.03
C TRP A 112 44.46 -5.82 -0.63
N TYR A 113 43.89 -6.66 0.24
CA TYR A 113 42.77 -7.52 -0.16
C TYR A 113 41.49 -6.69 -0.24
N LYS A 114 41.19 -6.19 -1.44
CA LYS A 114 39.91 -5.54 -1.71
C LYS A 114 38.77 -6.57 -1.48
N PRO A 115 37.87 -6.35 -0.51
CA PRO A 115 36.77 -7.26 -0.25
C PRO A 115 35.77 -7.24 -1.41
N ASN A 116 35.13 -8.38 -1.67
CA ASN A 116 34.12 -8.51 -2.72
C ASN A 116 32.78 -7.94 -2.27
N ILE A 117 32.73 -6.62 -2.14
CA ILE A 117 31.54 -5.84 -1.82
C ILE A 117 31.07 -5.10 -3.08
N VAL A 118 29.78 -5.11 -3.33
CA VAL A 118 29.12 -4.39 -4.43
C VAL A 118 27.96 -3.58 -3.90
N ILE A 119 27.62 -2.47 -4.56
CA ILE A 119 26.32 -1.80 -4.34
C ILE A 119 25.23 -2.67 -4.95
N ASN A 120 24.18 -2.96 -4.19
CA ASN A 120 23.08 -3.83 -4.58
C ASN A 120 21.81 -3.06 -4.93
N GLU A 121 21.52 -1.98 -4.20
CA GLU A 121 20.30 -1.19 -4.35
C GLU A 121 20.58 0.28 -4.00
N VAL A 122 20.00 1.22 -4.74
CA VAL A 122 20.14 2.67 -4.52
C VAL A 122 18.79 3.36 -4.63
N GLU A 123 18.36 3.98 -3.54
CA GLU A 123 17.21 4.88 -3.46
C GLU A 123 17.70 6.32 -3.39
N SER A 124 17.22 7.14 -4.33
CA SER A 124 17.59 8.56 -4.47
C SER A 124 16.39 9.50 -4.41
N LYS A 125 15.18 8.93 -4.32
CA LYS A 125 13.91 9.64 -4.19
C LYS A 125 12.78 8.66 -3.88
N ASP A 126 12.54 8.44 -2.59
CA ASP A 126 11.41 7.61 -2.19
C ASP A 126 10.08 8.31 -2.57
N PRO A 127 9.21 7.67 -3.37
CA PRO A 127 7.93 8.24 -3.77
C PRO A 127 6.97 8.52 -2.60
N ASN A 128 7.21 7.91 -1.43
CA ASN A 128 6.44 8.09 -0.21
C ASN A 128 7.10 9.05 0.80
N GLY A 129 8.19 9.73 0.41
CA GLY A 129 8.89 10.70 1.24
C GLY A 129 9.84 10.08 2.28
N GLY A 130 10.27 8.84 2.07
CA GLY A 130 11.41 8.24 2.79
C GLY A 130 12.76 8.88 2.40
N GLY A 131 13.78 8.63 3.23
CA GLY A 131 15.13 9.15 3.00
C GLY A 131 15.98 8.24 2.10
N ASP A 132 16.96 8.85 1.42
CA ASP A 132 17.89 8.19 0.51
C ASP A 132 18.65 7.04 1.20
N TYR A 133 19.00 6.00 0.44
CA TYR A 133 19.86 4.94 0.96
C TYR A 133 20.67 4.25 -0.13
N VAL A 134 21.77 3.64 0.30
CA VAL A 134 22.62 2.78 -0.55
C VAL A 134 22.83 1.46 0.18
N GLU A 135 22.40 0.38 -0.45
CA GLU A 135 22.63 -0.98 0.04
C GLU A 135 23.87 -1.58 -0.63
N ILE A 136 24.71 -2.24 0.16
CA ILE A 136 25.80 -3.08 -0.32
C ILE A 136 25.59 -4.55 0.04
N MET A 137 26.14 -5.44 -0.78
CA MET A 137 26.13 -6.89 -0.57
C MET A 137 27.55 -7.45 -0.50
N ASN A 138 27.78 -8.38 0.43
CA ASN A 138 29.02 -9.15 0.51
C ASN A 138 28.92 -10.43 -0.33
N LEU A 139 29.60 -10.45 -1.48
CA LEU A 139 29.70 -11.61 -2.36
C LEU A 139 30.87 -12.55 -2.00
N GLY A 140 31.65 -12.20 -0.98
CA GLY A 140 32.73 -13.03 -0.47
C GLY A 140 32.24 -14.21 0.37
N ALA A 141 33.09 -15.23 0.51
CA ALA A 141 32.81 -16.41 1.33
C ALA A 141 33.07 -16.20 2.84
N THR A 142 33.52 -15.01 3.24
CA THR A 142 33.88 -14.67 4.62
C THR A 142 33.25 -13.35 5.04
N ASP A 143 32.99 -13.20 6.35
CA ASP A 143 32.54 -11.96 6.95
C ASP A 143 33.55 -10.82 6.71
N VAL A 144 33.06 -9.60 6.51
CA VAL A 144 33.88 -8.40 6.27
C VAL A 144 33.61 -7.39 7.39
N ASP A 145 34.67 -6.97 8.07
CA ASP A 145 34.61 -5.84 9.01
C ASP A 145 34.59 -4.52 8.22
N ILE A 146 33.48 -3.79 8.36
CA ILE A 146 33.21 -2.51 7.70
C ILE A 146 33.27 -1.35 8.69
N SER A 147 33.89 -1.54 9.86
CA SER A 147 34.10 -0.48 10.84
C SER A 147 34.82 0.72 10.23
N GLY A 148 34.25 1.91 10.42
CA GLY A 148 34.75 3.18 9.90
C GLY A 148 34.59 3.37 8.39
N TRP A 149 33.92 2.46 7.68
CA TRP A 149 33.54 2.69 6.28
C TRP A 149 32.50 3.81 6.19
N TYR A 150 32.39 4.45 5.03
CA TYR A 150 31.50 5.58 4.84
C TYR A 150 31.07 5.71 3.36
N LEU A 151 29.98 6.44 3.12
CA LEU A 151 29.43 6.70 1.79
C LEU A 151 29.73 8.14 1.36
N LEU A 152 30.02 8.36 0.08
CA LEU A 152 30.04 9.67 -0.57
C LEU A 152 29.29 9.59 -1.91
N ASP A 153 28.82 10.74 -2.38
CA ASP A 153 28.22 10.93 -3.70
C ASP A 153 29.27 11.36 -4.75
N ASP A 154 28.85 12.04 -5.82
CA ASP A 154 29.73 12.55 -6.87
C ASP A 154 30.57 13.80 -6.48
N ASP A 155 30.36 14.39 -5.29
CA ASP A 155 31.22 15.43 -4.68
C ASP A 155 31.99 14.91 -3.43
N PRO A 156 32.98 14.03 -3.62
CA PRO A 156 33.70 13.41 -2.51
C PRO A 156 34.58 14.38 -1.70
N ILE A 157 34.75 15.63 -2.15
CA ILE A 157 35.50 16.67 -1.44
C ILE A 157 34.55 17.56 -0.65
N GLY A 158 33.47 18.06 -1.28
CA GLY A 158 32.49 18.93 -0.65
C GLY A 158 31.72 18.23 0.46
N HIS A 159 31.22 17.02 0.21
CA HIS A 159 30.38 16.28 1.15
C HIS A 159 31.16 15.40 2.13
N LYS A 160 32.50 15.54 2.18
CA LYS A 160 33.34 14.73 3.06
C LYS A 160 33.01 14.91 4.55
N ALA A 161 32.53 16.09 4.94
CA ALA A 161 32.13 16.39 6.32
C ALA A 161 30.68 15.97 6.64
N GLU A 162 29.92 15.55 5.63
CA GLU A 162 28.49 15.22 5.70
C GLU A 162 28.24 13.71 5.75
N THR A 163 29.29 12.91 5.93
CA THR A 163 29.21 11.46 6.13
C THR A 163 29.61 11.07 7.55
N THR A 164 28.97 10.03 8.08
CA THR A 164 29.23 9.44 9.38
C THR A 164 29.86 8.05 9.19
N PRO A 165 31.16 7.88 9.52
CA PRO A 165 31.78 6.57 9.45
C PRO A 165 31.12 5.54 10.37
N LEU A 166 30.99 4.30 9.88
CA LEU A 166 30.34 3.22 10.61
C LEU A 166 31.03 2.94 11.95
N LYS A 167 30.24 2.62 12.97
CA LYS A 167 30.75 2.31 14.31
C LYS A 167 31.70 1.11 14.31
N SER A 168 32.61 1.07 15.28
CA SER A 168 33.46 -0.09 15.53
C SER A 168 32.63 -1.36 15.77
N GLY A 169 33.06 -2.48 15.20
CA GLY A 169 32.39 -3.77 15.25
C GLY A 169 31.27 -3.96 14.23
N SER A 170 31.17 -3.09 13.22
CA SER A 170 30.24 -3.26 12.11
C SER A 170 30.74 -4.36 11.18
N ILE A 171 29.96 -5.43 11.02
CA ILE A 171 30.34 -6.61 10.21
C ILE A 171 29.21 -6.92 9.24
N ILE A 172 29.56 -7.10 7.96
CA ILE A 172 28.67 -7.70 6.95
C ILE A 172 29.04 -9.18 6.79
N LYS A 173 28.09 -10.07 7.09
CA LYS A 173 28.32 -11.51 6.95
C LYS A 173 28.44 -11.91 5.47
N ALA A 174 29.08 -13.05 5.20
CA ALA A 174 29.09 -13.63 3.86
C ALA A 174 27.65 -13.77 3.30
N GLY A 175 27.41 -13.28 2.08
CA GLY A 175 26.11 -13.32 1.40
C GLY A 175 25.03 -12.38 1.97
N SER A 176 25.37 -11.52 2.95
CA SER A 176 24.41 -10.60 3.57
C SER A 176 24.52 -9.17 3.03
N PHE A 177 23.54 -8.34 3.39
CA PHE A 177 23.43 -6.94 3.00
C PHE A 177 23.82 -6.00 4.15
N PHE A 178 24.20 -4.76 3.82
CA PHE A 178 24.31 -3.64 4.75
C PHE A 178 23.77 -2.38 4.07
N VAL A 179 23.01 -1.55 4.80
CA VAL A 179 22.39 -0.34 4.26
C VAL A 179 22.98 0.90 4.92
N PHE A 180 23.53 1.79 4.10
CA PHE A 180 23.83 3.17 4.48
C PHE A 180 22.56 4.00 4.34
N GLU A 181 22.10 4.62 5.42
CA GLU A 181 20.86 5.41 5.43
C GLU A 181 21.14 6.91 5.51
N GLY A 182 20.37 7.69 4.75
CA GLY A 182 20.29 9.14 4.90
C GLY A 182 19.86 9.53 6.32
N ASP A 183 20.28 10.72 6.74
CA ASP A 183 20.12 11.29 8.09
C ASP A 183 20.75 10.49 9.24
N LYS A 184 21.47 9.41 8.94
CA LYS A 184 22.16 8.56 9.91
C LYS A 184 23.63 8.35 9.54
N ASP A 185 23.86 7.79 8.36
CA ASP A 185 25.18 7.46 7.86
C ASP A 185 25.72 8.56 6.92
N PHE A 186 24.84 9.43 6.40
CA PHE A 186 25.18 10.63 5.64
C PHE A 186 24.03 11.66 5.68
N THR A 187 24.31 12.93 5.38
CA THR A 187 23.32 14.04 5.38
C THR A 187 23.19 14.79 4.06
N PHE A 188 24.02 14.46 3.06
CA PHE A 188 23.83 14.93 1.69
C PHE A 188 22.68 14.15 1.02
N GLY A 189 22.08 14.72 -0.03
CA GLY A 189 21.07 14.01 -0.83
C GLY A 189 21.67 13.36 -2.06
N LEU A 190 21.10 12.25 -2.52
CA LEU A 190 21.44 11.59 -3.78
C LEU A 190 20.66 12.23 -4.93
N GLY A 191 21.40 12.82 -5.88
CA GLY A 191 20.84 13.65 -6.95
C GLY A 191 20.21 12.89 -8.11
N LYS A 192 19.61 13.64 -9.05
CA LYS A 192 19.02 13.07 -10.28
C LYS A 192 20.04 12.43 -11.22
N ALA A 193 21.25 12.97 -11.28
CA ALA A 193 22.37 12.40 -12.03
C ALA A 193 23.55 12.47 -11.08
N ASP A 194 23.98 11.32 -10.56
CA ASP A 194 24.84 11.26 -9.39
C ASP A 194 25.50 9.86 -9.30
N LYS A 195 26.37 9.66 -8.31
CA LYS A 195 27.16 8.46 -8.07
C LYS A 195 27.28 8.15 -6.59
N ALA A 196 26.75 7.00 -6.17
CA ALA A 196 27.04 6.44 -4.85
C ALA A 196 28.42 5.75 -4.84
N SER A 197 29.26 6.07 -3.86
CA SER A 197 30.61 5.50 -3.69
C SER A 197 30.86 5.12 -2.23
N VAL A 198 31.15 3.85 -1.97
CA VAL A 198 31.47 3.33 -0.64
C VAL A 198 32.99 3.31 -0.45
N TYR A 199 33.46 3.90 0.63
CA TYR A 199 34.88 3.98 0.99
C TYR A 199 35.17 3.22 2.28
N SER A 200 36.33 2.59 2.32
CA SER A 200 36.88 1.99 3.54
C SER A 200 37.32 3.07 4.54
N SER A 201 37.61 2.65 5.78
CA SER A 201 38.13 3.53 6.84
C SER A 201 39.50 4.16 6.53
N SER A 202 40.24 3.60 5.58
CA SER A 202 41.49 4.17 5.05
C SER A 202 41.29 5.10 3.84
N GLY A 203 40.04 5.37 3.45
CA GLY A 203 39.70 6.28 2.37
C GLY A 203 39.83 5.69 0.96
N ILE A 204 39.78 4.37 0.82
CA ILE A 204 39.87 3.68 -0.48
C ILE A 204 38.46 3.29 -0.94
N GLU A 205 38.12 3.60 -2.18
CA GLU A 205 36.84 3.24 -2.80
C GLU A 205 36.73 1.71 -2.97
N VAL A 206 35.67 1.15 -2.41
CA VAL A 206 35.38 -0.29 -2.40
C VAL A 206 34.38 -0.63 -3.51
N ALA A 207 33.28 0.12 -3.58
CA ALA A 207 32.21 -0.10 -4.55
C ALA A 207 31.63 1.24 -4.98
N SER A 208 31.13 1.30 -6.20
CA SER A 208 30.41 2.48 -6.69
C SER A 208 29.35 2.12 -7.72
N TYR A 209 28.37 3.00 -7.86
CA TYR A 209 27.35 2.97 -8.90
C TYR A 209 27.01 4.40 -9.30
N GLU A 210 26.96 4.66 -10.61
CA GLU A 210 26.68 5.97 -11.21
C GLU A 210 25.42 5.85 -12.06
N TRP A 211 24.53 6.84 -11.94
CA TRP A 211 23.28 6.92 -12.71
C TRP A 211 23.12 8.28 -13.37
N SER A 212 22.46 8.31 -14.52
CA SER A 212 22.23 9.54 -15.29
C SER A 212 20.88 10.21 -15.04
N THR A 213 19.94 9.49 -14.43
CA THR A 213 18.57 9.93 -14.12
C THR A 213 18.12 9.31 -12.80
N GLU A 214 17.22 9.96 -12.07
CA GLU A 214 16.58 9.38 -10.88
C GLU A 214 15.74 8.15 -11.29
N ALA A 215 15.68 7.14 -10.42
CA ALA A 215 14.80 5.98 -10.61
C ALA A 215 13.32 6.37 -10.43
N SER A 216 12.42 5.61 -11.06
CA SER A 216 10.97 5.74 -10.86
C SER A 216 10.53 5.12 -9.53
N GLY A 217 11.20 4.03 -9.13
CA GLY A 217 11.21 3.53 -7.76
C GLY A 217 12.64 3.52 -7.24
N VAL A 218 13.34 2.40 -7.38
CA VAL A 218 14.71 2.21 -6.90
C VAL A 218 15.60 1.61 -7.98
N TYR A 219 16.90 1.92 -8.00
CA TYR A 219 17.85 1.17 -8.81
C TYR A 219 18.28 -0.09 -8.07
N ALA A 220 17.89 -1.26 -8.56
CA ALA A 220 18.17 -2.55 -7.95
C ALA A 220 18.97 -3.47 -8.89
N ARG A 221 20.01 -4.15 -8.39
CA ARG A 221 20.72 -5.20 -9.14
C ARG A 221 19.87 -6.45 -9.25
N MET A 222 19.71 -6.95 -10.47
CA MET A 222 18.91 -8.14 -10.76
C MET A 222 19.66 -9.12 -11.66
N PRO A 223 20.11 -10.29 -11.15
CA PRO A 223 20.03 -10.78 -9.77
C PRO A 223 20.93 -10.00 -8.78
N ASP A 224 20.69 -10.16 -7.48
CA ASP A 224 21.46 -9.49 -6.41
C ASP A 224 22.97 -9.61 -6.63
N GLY A 225 23.65 -8.48 -6.45
CA GLY A 225 25.10 -8.31 -6.49
C GLY A 225 25.80 -8.63 -7.82
N THR A 226 25.16 -9.35 -8.74
CA THR A 226 25.80 -9.90 -9.95
C THR A 226 25.16 -9.39 -11.24
N GLY A 227 23.89 -9.03 -11.20
CA GLY A 227 23.16 -8.51 -12.34
C GLY A 227 23.36 -7.02 -12.58
N ASP A 228 22.80 -6.57 -13.70
CA ASP A 228 22.71 -5.16 -14.05
C ASP A 228 21.69 -4.46 -13.14
N PHE A 229 21.87 -3.14 -12.94
CA PHE A 229 20.88 -2.33 -12.26
C PHE A 229 19.66 -2.12 -13.15
N GLN A 230 18.47 -2.28 -12.58
CA GLN A 230 17.17 -2.01 -13.19
C GLN A 230 16.42 -1.00 -12.34
N ASP A 231 15.59 -0.18 -12.97
CA ASP A 231 14.63 0.70 -12.28
C ASP A 231 13.38 -0.11 -11.96
N VAL A 232 13.10 -0.31 -10.67
CA VAL A 232 12.05 -1.21 -10.18
C VAL A 232 11.15 -0.47 -9.20
N ALA A 233 9.85 -0.77 -9.23
CA ALA A 233 8.85 0.02 -8.51
C ALA A 233 8.91 -0.16 -6.97
N GLU A 234 9.34 -1.32 -6.49
CA GLU A 234 9.37 -1.64 -5.06
C GLU A 234 10.80 -1.74 -4.53
N GLN A 235 11.07 -1.00 -3.46
CA GLN A 235 12.30 -1.13 -2.67
C GLN A 235 12.35 -2.47 -1.91
N SER A 236 13.53 -3.09 -1.87
CA SER A 236 13.75 -4.36 -1.20
C SER A 236 14.70 -4.31 0.00
N LYS A 237 15.20 -3.12 0.36
CA LYS A 237 16.03 -2.78 1.53
C LYS A 237 16.17 -3.86 2.61
N GLY A 238 17.39 -4.36 2.75
CA GLY A 238 17.80 -5.41 3.68
C GLY A 238 17.40 -6.83 3.24
N ARG A 239 16.84 -6.98 2.03
CA ARG A 239 16.35 -8.24 1.46
C ARG A 239 16.76 -8.32 -0.03
N SER A 240 16.39 -9.42 -0.68
CA SER A 240 16.75 -9.70 -2.07
C SER A 240 15.89 -8.91 -3.07
N ASN A 241 16.52 -8.35 -4.12
CA ASN A 241 15.90 -7.55 -5.18
C ASN A 241 15.07 -8.36 -6.21
N LEU A 242 14.62 -9.58 -5.92
CA LEU A 242 13.99 -10.45 -6.93
C LEU A 242 12.64 -9.92 -7.45
N VAL A 243 12.51 -9.72 -8.78
CA VAL A 243 11.19 -9.63 -9.44
C VAL A 243 10.49 -10.98 -9.27
N ARG A 244 9.30 -10.95 -8.66
CA ARG A 244 8.49 -12.15 -8.47
C ARG A 244 7.39 -12.18 -9.50
N ASN A 245 7.08 -13.35 -10.02
CA ASN A 245 5.79 -13.53 -10.69
C ASN A 245 4.66 -13.14 -9.71
N PRO A 246 3.72 -12.26 -10.11
CA PRO A 246 2.69 -11.75 -9.22
C PRO A 246 1.53 -12.74 -9.02
N ALA A 247 1.54 -13.89 -9.68
CA ALA A 247 0.52 -14.92 -9.51
C ALA A 247 0.42 -15.38 -8.04
N VAL A 248 -0.80 -15.54 -7.56
CA VAL A 248 -1.09 -16.04 -6.21
C VAL A 248 -1.99 -17.26 -6.26
N ILE A 249 -1.93 -18.12 -5.26
CA ILE A 249 -2.91 -19.17 -5.00
C ILE A 249 -4.21 -18.49 -4.54
N ASN A 250 -5.33 -18.81 -5.19
CA ASN A 250 -6.62 -18.20 -4.91
C ASN A 250 -7.62 -19.17 -4.26
N GLU A 251 -7.69 -20.42 -4.71
CA GLU A 251 -8.62 -21.40 -4.17
C GLU A 251 -8.01 -22.81 -4.27
N VAL A 252 -8.22 -23.63 -3.24
CA VAL A 252 -7.68 -24.99 -3.14
C VAL A 252 -8.78 -25.97 -2.79
N GLU A 253 -8.75 -27.14 -3.43
CA GLU A 253 -9.70 -28.23 -3.21
C GLU A 253 -8.93 -29.54 -2.94
N SER A 254 -9.35 -30.29 -1.92
CA SER A 254 -8.66 -31.50 -1.45
C SER A 254 -9.59 -32.68 -1.13
N ASN A 255 -10.88 -32.54 -1.43
CA ASN A 255 -11.95 -33.46 -1.05
C ASN A 255 -13.18 -33.32 -1.96
N ALA A 256 -12.94 -33.36 -3.28
CA ALA A 256 -14.00 -33.19 -4.27
C ALA A 256 -15.14 -34.22 -4.07
N PRO A 257 -16.40 -33.82 -4.26
CA PRO A 257 -17.51 -34.77 -4.35
C PRO A 257 -17.23 -35.91 -5.34
N ASP A 258 -17.75 -37.10 -5.04
CA ASP A 258 -17.59 -38.31 -5.88
C ASP A 258 -16.13 -38.75 -6.14
N ASN A 259 -15.18 -38.32 -5.31
CA ASN A 259 -13.74 -38.52 -5.50
C ASN A 259 -13.24 -37.91 -6.83
N GLY A 260 -13.70 -36.69 -7.15
CA GLY A 260 -13.11 -35.87 -8.21
C GLY A 260 -11.61 -35.57 -7.96
N PRO A 261 -10.88 -35.07 -8.97
CA PRO A 261 -9.48 -34.70 -8.78
C PRO A 261 -9.35 -33.47 -7.90
N ASP A 262 -8.31 -33.45 -7.06
CA ASP A 262 -7.87 -32.25 -6.35
C ASP A 262 -7.45 -31.17 -7.36
N TRP A 263 -7.59 -29.91 -6.97
CA TRP A 263 -7.20 -28.80 -7.83
C TRP A 263 -6.73 -27.58 -7.05
N VAL A 264 -5.93 -26.76 -7.72
CA VAL A 264 -5.45 -25.47 -7.25
C VAL A 264 -5.80 -24.42 -8.29
N GLU A 265 -6.37 -23.32 -7.87
CA GLU A 265 -6.60 -22.15 -8.69
C GLU A 265 -5.58 -21.06 -8.36
N LEU A 266 -4.98 -20.47 -9.40
CA LEU A 266 -4.16 -19.27 -9.29
C LEU A 266 -4.95 -18.05 -9.75
N ALA A 267 -4.64 -16.87 -9.22
CA ALA A 267 -5.19 -15.60 -9.68
C ALA A 267 -4.09 -14.62 -10.08
N ASN A 268 -4.43 -13.75 -11.03
CA ASN A 268 -3.62 -12.60 -11.41
C ASN A 268 -4.17 -11.35 -10.70
N PRO A 269 -3.45 -10.77 -9.73
CA PRO A 269 -3.89 -9.56 -9.04
C PRO A 269 -3.67 -8.27 -9.86
N THR A 270 -3.08 -8.36 -11.04
CA THR A 270 -2.70 -7.20 -11.85
C THR A 270 -3.75 -6.89 -12.93
N ASN A 271 -3.72 -5.65 -13.41
CA ASN A 271 -4.56 -5.18 -14.52
C ASN A 271 -4.00 -5.52 -15.90
N GLU A 272 -2.93 -6.31 -15.96
CA GLU A 272 -2.28 -6.73 -17.21
C GLU A 272 -2.22 -8.26 -17.27
N LYS A 273 -2.14 -8.82 -18.47
CA LYS A 273 -1.97 -10.27 -18.63
C LYS A 273 -0.57 -10.69 -18.16
N ILE A 274 -0.49 -11.72 -17.32
CA ILE A 274 0.77 -12.26 -16.80
C ILE A 274 1.11 -13.61 -17.41
N ASP A 275 2.39 -13.85 -17.67
CA ASP A 275 2.92 -15.17 -18.04
C ASP A 275 3.23 -15.96 -16.77
N VAL A 276 2.73 -17.18 -16.64
CA VAL A 276 2.95 -18.08 -15.48
C VAL A 276 3.66 -19.37 -15.89
N SER A 277 4.26 -19.38 -17.08
CA SER A 277 5.07 -20.49 -17.59
C SER A 277 6.21 -20.83 -16.63
N GLY A 278 6.45 -22.12 -16.41
CA GLY A 278 7.58 -22.60 -15.62
C GLY A 278 7.42 -22.48 -14.09
N LEU A 279 6.39 -21.80 -13.58
CA LEU A 279 6.09 -21.77 -12.14
C LEU A 279 5.84 -23.20 -11.62
N ILE A 280 6.18 -23.42 -10.35
CA ILE A 280 6.18 -24.75 -9.74
C ILE A 280 5.24 -24.79 -8.53
N LEU A 281 4.26 -25.68 -8.56
CA LEU A 281 3.41 -26.02 -7.42
C LEU A 281 3.95 -27.24 -6.68
N LYS A 282 3.90 -27.21 -5.35
CA LYS A 282 4.26 -28.33 -4.47
C LYS A 282 3.24 -28.48 -3.34
N ASP A 283 2.96 -29.73 -2.95
CA ASP A 283 2.26 -30.07 -1.70
C ASP A 283 3.19 -29.89 -0.49
N SER A 284 2.92 -30.49 0.68
CA SER A 284 3.85 -30.48 1.83
C SER A 284 5.06 -31.43 1.73
N LYS A 285 5.15 -32.33 0.75
CA LYS A 285 6.14 -33.43 0.71
C LYS A 285 7.30 -33.23 -0.26
N ASP A 286 7.27 -32.19 -1.09
CA ASP A 286 8.32 -31.77 -2.03
C ASP A 286 8.77 -32.83 -3.06
N ASP A 287 8.18 -34.03 -3.07
CA ASP A 287 8.64 -35.18 -3.86
C ASP A 287 8.06 -35.22 -5.28
N LYS A 288 6.99 -34.46 -5.54
CA LYS A 288 6.28 -34.43 -6.82
C LYS A 288 5.91 -32.99 -7.22
N PRO A 289 6.88 -32.14 -7.59
CA PRO A 289 6.56 -30.81 -8.10
C PRO A 289 5.71 -30.89 -9.38
N TYR A 290 4.78 -29.94 -9.53
CA TYR A 290 4.04 -29.70 -10.76
C TYR A 290 4.55 -28.41 -11.40
N THR A 291 5.03 -28.48 -12.65
CA THR A 291 5.51 -27.30 -13.40
C THR A 291 4.45 -26.87 -14.40
N ILE A 292 4.06 -25.59 -14.34
CA ILE A 292 3.11 -24.99 -15.29
C ILE A 292 3.73 -24.98 -16.70
N LYS A 293 2.95 -25.42 -17.69
CA LYS A 293 3.40 -25.57 -19.08
C LYS A 293 3.78 -24.22 -19.69
N GLU A 294 4.79 -24.24 -20.55
CA GLU A 294 5.19 -23.07 -21.35
C GLU A 294 4.05 -22.51 -22.18
N GLY A 295 3.96 -21.19 -22.25
CA GLY A 295 2.90 -20.46 -22.97
C GLY A 295 1.58 -20.35 -22.20
N THR A 296 1.60 -20.49 -20.87
CA THR A 296 0.40 -20.34 -20.02
C THR A 296 0.31 -18.91 -19.49
N PHE A 297 -0.84 -18.28 -19.68
CA PHE A 297 -1.09 -16.90 -19.25
C PHE A 297 -2.34 -16.81 -18.38
N ILE A 298 -2.37 -15.83 -17.48
CA ILE A 298 -3.58 -15.42 -16.75
C ILE A 298 -3.93 -14.00 -17.19
N GLU A 299 -5.13 -13.81 -17.74
CA GLU A 299 -5.62 -12.48 -18.13
C GLU A 299 -5.69 -11.54 -16.92
N ALA A 300 -5.76 -10.22 -17.18
CA ALA A 300 -5.92 -9.21 -16.14
C ALA A 300 -7.07 -9.55 -15.18
N ASN A 301 -6.83 -9.53 -13.87
CA ASN A 301 -7.80 -9.90 -12.82
C ASN A 301 -8.42 -11.30 -12.97
N GLY A 302 -7.80 -12.18 -13.77
CA GLY A 302 -8.32 -13.51 -14.12
C GLY A 302 -7.84 -14.63 -13.19
N PHE A 303 -8.39 -15.82 -13.44
CA PHE A 303 -8.09 -17.05 -12.71
C PHE A 303 -7.56 -18.15 -13.63
N LEU A 304 -6.70 -19.02 -13.11
CA LEU A 304 -6.20 -20.21 -13.79
C LEU A 304 -6.41 -21.45 -12.92
N LEU A 305 -7.30 -22.34 -13.37
CA LEU A 305 -7.55 -23.62 -12.71
C LEU A 305 -6.54 -24.69 -13.14
N ILE A 306 -5.89 -25.33 -12.17
CA ILE A 306 -4.98 -26.47 -12.37
C ILE A 306 -5.60 -27.70 -11.71
N ASN A 307 -6.11 -28.62 -12.52
CA ASN A 307 -6.79 -29.84 -12.09
C ASN A 307 -6.14 -31.14 -12.62
N ASP A 308 -4.94 -31.04 -13.19
CA ASP A 308 -4.10 -32.15 -13.66
C ASP A 308 -2.85 -32.34 -12.80
N LEU A 309 -2.95 -32.04 -11.49
CA LEU A 309 -1.85 -32.16 -10.53
C LEU A 309 -1.21 -33.56 -10.55
N THR A 310 0.11 -33.60 -10.39
CA THR A 310 0.90 -34.84 -10.33
C THR A 310 0.93 -35.44 -8.91
N PHE A 311 0.34 -34.75 -7.95
CA PHE A 311 0.21 -35.11 -6.54
C PHE A 311 -1.25 -34.93 -6.08
N GLY A 312 -1.60 -35.58 -4.98
CA GLY A 312 -2.89 -35.40 -4.32
C GLY A 312 -2.75 -34.51 -3.09
N LEU A 313 -3.79 -33.76 -2.78
CA LEU A 313 -3.89 -32.85 -1.66
C LEU A 313 -4.61 -33.55 -0.49
N GLY A 314 -3.84 -33.85 0.56
CA GLY A 314 -4.33 -34.63 1.69
C GLY A 314 -5.01 -33.80 2.78
N LYS A 315 -5.29 -34.47 3.90
CA LYS A 315 -5.61 -33.80 5.17
C LYS A 315 -4.36 -33.11 5.71
N ASP A 316 -4.54 -31.95 6.34
CA ASP A 316 -3.47 -31.22 7.01
C ASP A 316 -2.29 -30.92 6.07
N ASP A 317 -2.58 -30.41 4.88
CA ASP A 317 -1.61 -30.22 3.79
C ASP A 317 -1.37 -28.73 3.47
N SER A 318 -0.45 -28.47 2.55
CA SER A 318 -0.10 -27.13 2.08
C SER A 318 0.04 -27.09 0.56
N VAL A 319 -0.32 -25.97 -0.05
CA VAL A 319 0.02 -25.65 -1.44
C VAL A 319 1.04 -24.53 -1.45
N ARG A 320 2.13 -24.70 -2.18
CA ARG A 320 3.25 -23.75 -2.27
C ARG A 320 3.58 -23.48 -3.74
N LEU A 321 3.60 -22.21 -4.12
CA LEU A 321 3.89 -21.74 -5.47
C LEU A 321 5.30 -21.14 -5.52
N PHE A 322 6.10 -21.59 -6.49
CA PHE A 322 7.49 -21.18 -6.67
C PHE A 322 7.77 -20.62 -8.06
N ASP A 323 8.69 -19.68 -8.13
CA ASP A 323 9.37 -19.23 -9.34
C ASP A 323 10.84 -19.68 -9.29
N GLY A 324 11.17 -20.74 -10.02
CA GLY A 324 12.42 -21.49 -9.79
C GLY A 324 12.48 -22.05 -8.36
N ASP A 325 13.48 -21.63 -7.58
CA ASP A 325 13.64 -22.00 -6.16
C ASP A 325 12.97 -21.00 -5.20
N LEU A 326 12.47 -19.87 -5.70
CA LEU A 326 11.86 -18.82 -4.88
C LEU A 326 10.41 -19.16 -4.55
N LEU A 327 10.07 -19.26 -3.27
CA LEU A 327 8.67 -19.35 -2.83
C LEU A 327 8.00 -17.98 -3.02
N ILE A 328 7.00 -17.90 -3.91
CA ILE A 328 6.26 -16.66 -4.19
C ILE A 328 4.95 -16.59 -3.42
N ASP A 329 4.29 -17.72 -3.16
CA ASP A 329 3.05 -17.76 -2.38
C ASP A 329 2.79 -19.14 -1.76
N SER A 330 2.00 -19.20 -0.68
CA SER A 330 1.66 -20.46 -0.02
C SER A 330 0.40 -20.37 0.84
N THR A 331 -0.29 -21.49 0.97
CA THR A 331 -1.37 -21.66 1.94
C THR A 331 -1.31 -23.05 2.59
N THR A 332 -1.78 -23.14 3.84
CA THR A 332 -1.87 -24.37 4.62
C THR A 332 -3.25 -24.45 5.24
N TYR A 333 -3.82 -25.65 5.27
CA TYR A 333 -5.14 -25.91 5.86
C TYR A 333 -5.08 -27.12 6.79
N SER A 334 -6.05 -27.23 7.70
CA SER A 334 -6.18 -28.36 8.63
C SER A 334 -7.39 -29.20 8.27
N GLY A 335 -7.26 -30.53 8.35
CA GLY A 335 -8.23 -31.46 7.77
C GLY A 335 -8.28 -31.36 6.25
N HIS A 336 -9.41 -31.74 5.66
CA HIS A 336 -9.70 -31.42 4.26
C HIS A 336 -10.38 -30.05 4.16
N THR A 337 -10.26 -29.42 2.99
CA THR A 337 -11.05 -28.26 2.59
C THR A 337 -12.56 -28.56 2.66
N SER A 338 -13.39 -27.55 2.96
CA SER A 338 -14.84 -27.75 3.11
C SER A 338 -15.64 -26.51 2.67
N PRO A 339 -16.20 -26.49 1.44
CA PRO A 339 -15.91 -27.41 0.35
C PRO A 339 -14.52 -27.14 -0.26
N SER A 340 -14.10 -25.88 -0.36
CA SER A 340 -12.76 -25.46 -0.80
C SER A 340 -12.18 -24.42 0.16
N TRP A 341 -10.89 -24.12 -0.01
CA TRP A 341 -10.11 -23.19 0.80
C TRP A 341 -9.67 -21.99 -0.03
N GLY A 342 -10.37 -20.88 0.14
CA GLY A 342 -10.26 -19.69 -0.71
C GLY A 342 -9.56 -18.51 -0.03
N ARG A 343 -8.80 -17.74 -0.81
CA ARG A 343 -8.17 -16.47 -0.41
C ARG A 343 -9.24 -15.39 -0.27
N TYR A 344 -9.14 -14.57 0.77
CA TYR A 344 -10.02 -13.43 0.97
C TYR A 344 -9.28 -12.11 1.27
N PRO A 345 -9.61 -11.02 0.55
CA PRO A 345 -10.33 -10.98 -0.73
C PRO A 345 -9.58 -11.75 -1.84
N ASP A 346 -10.26 -12.12 -2.93
CA ASP A 346 -9.63 -12.79 -4.08
C ASP A 346 -8.40 -12.02 -4.58
N ALA A 347 -7.36 -12.76 -4.99
CA ALA A 347 -6.06 -12.31 -5.51
C ALA A 347 -5.21 -11.40 -4.58
N ASN A 348 -5.83 -10.54 -3.78
CA ASN A 348 -5.18 -9.47 -3.02
C ASN A 348 -5.17 -9.74 -1.50
N GLY A 349 -5.98 -10.69 -1.05
CA GLY A 349 -6.07 -11.09 0.35
C GLY A 349 -4.82 -11.77 0.87
N LYS A 350 -4.69 -11.86 2.19
CA LYS A 350 -3.64 -12.65 2.87
C LYS A 350 -4.21 -13.78 3.72
N GLU A 351 -5.52 -13.73 3.97
CA GLU A 351 -6.24 -14.74 4.72
C GLU A 351 -6.78 -15.80 3.75
N PHE A 352 -6.78 -17.06 4.18
CA PHE A 352 -7.56 -18.11 3.57
C PHE A 352 -8.58 -18.65 4.56
N ARG A 353 -9.74 -19.05 4.03
CA ARG A 353 -10.82 -19.66 4.80
C ARG A 353 -11.68 -20.56 3.93
N ASN A 354 -12.51 -21.37 4.56
CA ASN A 354 -13.46 -22.21 3.84
C ASN A 354 -14.47 -21.34 3.09
N THR A 355 -14.70 -21.67 1.82
CA THR A 355 -15.71 -21.05 0.97
C THR A 355 -17.12 -21.59 1.31
N LEU A 356 -18.17 -20.96 0.77
CA LEU A 356 -19.54 -21.50 0.84
C LEU A 356 -19.77 -22.61 -0.19
N GLU A 357 -19.14 -22.49 -1.35
CA GLU A 357 -19.20 -23.42 -2.47
C GLU A 357 -17.87 -23.37 -3.24
N MET A 358 -17.58 -24.42 -4.01
CA MET A 358 -16.43 -24.42 -4.91
C MET A 358 -16.65 -23.42 -6.05
N THR A 359 -15.68 -22.55 -6.31
CA THR A 359 -15.81 -21.44 -7.28
C THR A 359 -14.76 -21.45 -8.41
N PRO A 360 -14.47 -22.60 -9.06
CA PRO A 360 -13.45 -22.65 -10.11
C PRO A 360 -13.77 -21.67 -11.27
N GLY A 361 -12.78 -20.83 -11.58
CA GLY A 361 -12.81 -19.77 -12.59
C GLY A 361 -13.62 -18.54 -12.17
N LYS A 362 -14.01 -18.41 -10.90
CA LYS A 362 -14.90 -17.36 -10.39
C LYS A 362 -14.40 -16.85 -9.05
N ARG A 363 -14.96 -15.71 -8.62
CA ARG A 363 -14.70 -15.13 -7.29
C ARG A 363 -15.12 -16.07 -6.17
N ASN A 364 -14.30 -16.15 -5.13
CA ASN A 364 -14.60 -16.93 -3.92
C ASN A 364 -15.81 -16.37 -3.20
N ARG A 365 -16.68 -17.27 -2.69
CA ARG A 365 -17.86 -16.90 -1.90
C ARG A 365 -17.68 -17.27 -0.44
N PHE A 366 -18.00 -16.34 0.46
CA PHE A 366 -17.83 -16.49 1.90
C PHE A 366 -19.10 -16.11 2.67
N GLU A 367 -19.33 -16.75 3.81
CA GLU A 367 -20.44 -16.41 4.69
C GLU A 367 -20.35 -14.95 5.17
N GLY A 368 -21.48 -14.23 5.11
CA GLY A 368 -21.56 -12.83 5.55
C GLY A 368 -20.93 -11.80 4.60
N ILE A 369 -20.37 -12.23 3.47
CA ILE A 369 -19.84 -11.34 2.42
C ILE A 369 -20.84 -11.31 1.26
N PRO A 370 -21.35 -10.13 0.86
CA PRO A 370 -22.22 -10.02 -0.30
C PRO A 370 -21.55 -10.51 -1.59
N ASP A 371 -22.36 -11.08 -2.49
CA ASP A 371 -21.90 -11.38 -3.84
C ASP A 371 -21.50 -10.08 -4.55
N LEU A 372 -20.42 -10.10 -5.33
CA LEU A 372 -19.95 -8.98 -6.13
C LEU A 372 -20.10 -9.32 -7.61
N ILE A 373 -20.95 -8.56 -8.30
CA ILE A 373 -21.26 -8.74 -9.73
C ILE A 373 -20.76 -7.57 -10.57
N ASP A 374 -20.67 -7.77 -11.88
CA ASP A 374 -20.40 -6.70 -12.82
C ASP A 374 -21.56 -5.70 -12.90
N TRP A 375 -21.28 -4.50 -13.40
CA TRP A 375 -22.28 -3.49 -13.67
C TRP A 375 -23.40 -4.03 -14.58
N PRO A 376 -24.70 -3.89 -14.22
CA PRO A 376 -25.79 -4.57 -14.90
C PRO A 376 -26.33 -3.69 -16.05
N GLY A 377 -25.45 -3.27 -16.96
CA GLY A 377 -25.77 -2.37 -18.06
C GLY A 377 -24.59 -2.25 -19.03
N GLU A 378 -24.75 -1.38 -20.02
CA GLU A 378 -23.62 -1.00 -20.86
C GLU A 378 -22.52 -0.31 -20.02
N GLY A 379 -21.27 -0.67 -20.29
CA GLY A 379 -20.13 -0.12 -19.54
C GLY A 379 -19.77 1.31 -19.94
N GLU A 380 -20.28 1.81 -21.07
CA GLU A 380 -19.98 3.15 -21.56
C GLU A 380 -20.55 4.24 -20.65
N VAL A 381 -19.72 5.23 -20.31
CA VAL A 381 -20.11 6.42 -19.55
C VAL A 381 -19.76 7.66 -20.37
N SER A 382 -20.67 8.62 -20.40
CA SER A 382 -20.50 9.87 -21.14
C SER A 382 -20.69 11.08 -20.24
N THR A 383 -19.92 12.13 -20.49
CA THR A 383 -20.01 13.39 -19.73
C THR A 383 -21.04 14.33 -20.35
N PHE A 384 -21.95 14.85 -19.53
CA PHE A 384 -22.97 15.82 -19.95
C PHE A 384 -22.38 17.23 -20.07
N ASP A 385 -21.72 17.72 -19.02
CA ASP A 385 -21.25 19.09 -18.90
C ASP A 385 -19.78 19.26 -19.33
N LYS A 386 -19.56 19.37 -20.64
CA LYS A 386 -18.23 19.65 -21.23
C LYS A 386 -17.74 21.10 -21.04
N GLN A 387 -18.45 21.88 -20.24
CA GLN A 387 -18.13 23.23 -19.83
C GLN A 387 -18.70 23.40 -18.43
N PRO A 388 -18.13 24.28 -17.59
CA PRO A 388 -18.64 24.47 -16.24
C PRO A 388 -20.13 24.83 -16.19
N THR A 389 -20.92 23.85 -15.77
CA THR A 389 -22.39 23.90 -15.75
C THR A 389 -22.93 23.83 -14.32
N PHE A 390 -22.33 22.99 -13.49
CA PHE A 390 -22.59 22.88 -12.06
C PHE A 390 -21.47 23.53 -11.23
N LEU A 391 -21.64 23.53 -9.91
CA LEU A 391 -20.63 24.01 -8.98
C LEU A 391 -19.62 22.90 -8.65
N GLU A 392 -18.47 23.30 -8.08
CA GLU A 392 -17.33 22.41 -7.85
C GLU A 392 -17.66 21.28 -6.85
N ASP A 393 -18.55 21.54 -5.90
CA ASP A 393 -18.84 20.64 -4.80
C ASP A 393 -20.20 19.92 -5.01
N SER A 394 -20.42 19.39 -6.23
CA SER A 394 -21.67 18.73 -6.63
C SER A 394 -21.73 17.29 -6.11
N SER A 395 -22.66 16.98 -5.20
CA SER A 395 -22.76 15.68 -4.53
C SER A 395 -24.08 14.98 -4.79
N GLY A 396 -25.23 15.40 -4.25
CA GLY A 396 -26.48 14.61 -4.33
C GLY A 396 -27.24 14.67 -5.67
N LEU A 397 -27.90 13.55 -6.01
CA LEU A 397 -28.83 13.42 -7.15
C LEU A 397 -30.11 12.67 -6.75
N ASP A 398 -31.23 13.00 -7.41
CA ASP A 398 -32.47 12.20 -7.39
C ASP A 398 -33.22 12.34 -8.72
N PHE A 399 -33.97 11.31 -9.13
CA PHE A 399 -34.80 11.33 -10.32
C PHE A 399 -36.28 11.16 -9.97
N ALA A 400 -37.04 12.26 -10.08
CA ALA A 400 -38.47 12.26 -9.79
C ALA A 400 -39.26 13.06 -10.83
N ASN A 401 -40.46 12.59 -11.17
CA ASN A 401 -41.42 13.32 -12.00
C ASN A 401 -40.86 13.77 -13.37
N GLY A 402 -39.95 12.99 -13.95
CA GLY A 402 -39.30 13.28 -15.22
C GLY A 402 -38.23 14.37 -15.16
N LYS A 403 -37.75 14.69 -13.95
CA LYS A 403 -36.68 15.63 -13.69
C LYS A 403 -35.54 14.97 -12.94
N LEU A 404 -34.33 15.44 -13.20
CA LEU A 404 -33.16 15.20 -12.38
C LEU A 404 -33.02 16.37 -11.40
N TYR A 405 -32.98 16.06 -10.11
CA TYR A 405 -32.66 16.99 -9.03
C TYR A 405 -31.20 16.80 -8.68
N ALA A 406 -30.49 17.90 -8.52
CA ALA A 406 -29.04 17.93 -8.37
C ALA A 406 -28.65 18.96 -7.33
N VAL A 407 -27.82 18.61 -6.35
CA VAL A 407 -27.40 19.54 -5.28
C VAL A 407 -25.87 19.67 -5.20
N ASP A 408 -25.43 20.87 -4.87
CA ASP A 408 -24.07 21.20 -4.47
C ASP A 408 -24.01 21.36 -2.94
N ASN A 409 -23.12 20.61 -2.29
CA ASN A 409 -23.03 20.55 -0.84
C ASN A 409 -22.52 21.87 -0.26
N GLY A 410 -21.45 22.43 -0.84
CA GLY A 410 -20.73 23.58 -0.31
C GLY A 410 -21.58 24.85 -0.22
N THR A 411 -22.64 24.95 -1.03
CA THR A 411 -23.56 26.08 -1.03
C THR A 411 -25.01 25.76 -0.72
N ALA A 412 -25.38 24.48 -0.68
CA ALA A 412 -26.77 23.99 -0.68
C ALA A 412 -27.61 24.56 -1.83
N THR A 413 -26.97 24.77 -2.99
CA THR A 413 -27.66 25.18 -4.22
C THR A 413 -28.10 23.93 -4.95
N PHE A 414 -29.38 23.84 -5.32
CA PHE A 414 -29.86 22.74 -6.15
C PHE A 414 -30.46 23.21 -7.47
N TRP A 415 -30.38 22.35 -8.47
CA TRP A 415 -30.93 22.51 -9.80
C TRP A 415 -32.03 21.48 -10.03
N GLU A 416 -33.00 21.86 -10.86
CA GLU A 416 -33.93 20.93 -11.49
C GLU A 416 -33.63 20.90 -12.98
N LEU A 417 -33.50 19.70 -13.56
CA LEU A 417 -33.31 19.51 -14.99
C LEU A 417 -34.45 18.68 -15.56
N ASP A 418 -35.15 19.21 -16.56
CA ASP A 418 -36.13 18.46 -17.34
C ASP A 418 -35.39 17.41 -18.18
N VAL A 419 -35.73 16.14 -17.99
CA VAL A 419 -35.18 15.02 -18.76
C VAL A 419 -36.22 14.53 -19.75
N ASN A 420 -35.95 14.71 -21.04
CA ASN A 420 -36.82 14.25 -22.11
C ASN A 420 -36.55 12.77 -22.45
N LYS A 421 -37.57 12.08 -22.98
CA LYS A 421 -37.49 10.67 -23.39
C LYS A 421 -36.50 10.38 -24.52
N ASP A 422 -36.10 11.42 -25.26
CA ASP A 422 -35.07 11.31 -26.29
C ASP A 422 -33.64 11.39 -25.73
N GLY A 423 -33.48 11.69 -24.43
CA GLY A 423 -32.22 11.88 -23.73
C GLY A 423 -31.79 13.34 -23.58
N ASN A 424 -32.56 14.30 -24.12
CA ASN A 424 -32.22 15.71 -23.98
C ASN A 424 -32.50 16.20 -22.55
N ILE A 425 -31.46 16.76 -21.91
CA ILE A 425 -31.52 17.34 -20.57
C ILE A 425 -31.38 18.86 -20.68
N ARG A 426 -32.22 19.61 -19.97
CA ARG A 426 -32.16 21.08 -19.88
C ARG A 426 -32.57 21.53 -18.49
N PHE A 427 -32.04 22.65 -18.00
CA PHE A 427 -32.55 23.25 -16.77
C PHE A 427 -34.05 23.54 -16.89
N ALA A 428 -34.79 23.23 -15.83
CA ALA A 428 -36.16 23.66 -15.68
C ALA A 428 -36.21 25.19 -15.54
N ASP A 429 -37.32 25.79 -15.99
CA ASP A 429 -37.49 27.25 -15.96
C ASP A 429 -37.30 27.80 -14.53
N GLY A 430 -36.35 28.74 -14.37
CA GLY A 430 -36.02 29.34 -13.08
C GLY A 430 -34.98 28.60 -12.25
N PHE A 431 -34.40 27.52 -12.77
CA PHE A 431 -33.31 26.75 -12.15
C PHE A 431 -31.98 26.86 -12.92
N GLU A 432 -31.85 27.73 -13.91
CA GLU A 432 -30.63 27.85 -14.74
C GLU A 432 -29.40 28.28 -13.93
N LYS A 433 -29.59 28.85 -12.73
CA LYS A 433 -28.54 29.19 -11.77
C LYS A 433 -28.67 28.44 -10.44
N GLY A 434 -29.59 27.47 -10.39
CA GLY A 434 -30.00 26.80 -9.18
C GLY A 434 -30.73 27.71 -8.18
N LYS A 435 -31.23 27.10 -7.11
CA LYS A 435 -31.81 27.80 -5.96
C LYS A 435 -31.08 27.38 -4.70
N LYS A 436 -30.66 28.36 -3.90
CA LYS A 436 -29.95 28.13 -2.64
C LYS A 436 -30.91 27.87 -1.50
N VAL A 437 -30.70 26.79 -0.75
CA VAL A 437 -31.46 26.46 0.45
C VAL A 437 -30.80 27.08 1.70
N ARG A 438 -31.62 27.50 2.66
CA ARG A 438 -31.18 27.98 3.97
C ARG A 438 -31.97 27.34 5.10
N PHE A 439 -31.30 27.24 6.25
CA PHE A 439 -31.97 26.94 7.51
C PHE A 439 -33.02 28.00 7.87
N GLN A 440 -34.01 27.59 8.65
CA GLN A 440 -35.07 28.44 9.21
C GLN A 440 -34.50 29.58 10.04
N LYS A 441 -33.45 29.30 10.83
CA LYS A 441 -32.76 30.29 11.66
C LYS A 441 -32.10 31.39 10.84
N ASP A 442 -31.76 31.12 9.58
CA ASP A 442 -31.03 32.03 8.69
C ASP A 442 -31.94 32.83 7.74
N LYS A 443 -33.26 32.74 7.92
CA LYS A 443 -34.26 33.44 7.11
C LYS A 443 -33.96 34.93 6.91
N ASP A 444 -33.52 35.60 7.97
CA ASP A 444 -33.23 37.03 7.98
C ASP A 444 -31.73 37.34 7.86
N ASN A 445 -30.88 36.32 7.60
CA ASN A 445 -29.43 36.46 7.49
C ASN A 445 -28.92 35.94 6.14
N PRO A 446 -28.89 36.79 5.10
CA PRO A 446 -28.46 36.34 3.77
C PRO A 446 -26.99 35.97 3.65
N ASN A 447 -26.17 36.33 4.65
CA ASN A 447 -24.74 36.02 4.67
C ASN A 447 -24.41 34.70 5.39
N ALA A 448 -25.42 34.04 5.99
CA ALA A 448 -25.24 32.70 6.53
C ALA A 448 -24.74 31.76 5.44
N LYS A 449 -23.80 30.88 5.80
CA LYS A 449 -23.20 29.97 4.81
C LYS A 449 -24.21 28.92 4.35
N GLY A 450 -25.11 28.52 5.24
CA GLY A 450 -26.21 27.61 4.95
C GLY A 450 -25.88 26.17 5.35
N PRO A 451 -26.73 25.21 4.96
CA PRO A 451 -26.43 23.79 5.12
C PRO A 451 -25.22 23.39 4.29
N ASP A 452 -24.56 22.32 4.72
CA ASP A 452 -23.69 21.52 3.87
C ASP A 452 -24.50 20.34 3.37
N ALA A 453 -25.03 20.44 2.15
CA ALA A 453 -26.14 19.61 1.69
C ALA A 453 -25.68 18.49 0.76
N GLU A 454 -25.48 17.31 1.32
CA GLU A 454 -24.92 16.15 0.62
C GLU A 454 -25.95 15.40 -0.23
N GLY A 455 -27.17 15.24 0.29
CA GLY A 455 -28.23 14.45 -0.35
C GLY A 455 -29.42 15.28 -0.81
N ILE A 456 -30.14 14.80 -1.82
CA ILE A 456 -31.42 15.37 -2.25
C ILE A 456 -32.38 14.25 -2.62
N THR A 457 -33.68 14.40 -2.31
CA THR A 457 -34.75 13.49 -2.75
C THR A 457 -36.09 14.23 -2.84
N VAL A 458 -37.07 13.65 -3.53
CA VAL A 458 -38.39 14.25 -3.76
C VAL A 458 -39.52 13.30 -3.38
N ASP A 459 -40.48 13.78 -2.58
CA ASP A 459 -41.66 12.98 -2.23
C ASP A 459 -42.72 12.93 -3.35
N SER A 460 -43.74 12.09 -3.17
CA SER A 460 -44.86 11.97 -4.12
C SER A 460 -45.71 13.24 -4.25
N ASN A 461 -45.58 14.22 -3.35
CA ASN A 461 -46.24 15.52 -3.45
C ASN A 461 -45.37 16.56 -4.17
N GLY A 462 -44.14 16.21 -4.57
CA GLY A 462 -43.17 17.10 -5.20
C GLY A 462 -42.43 18.00 -4.20
N MET A 463 -42.44 17.68 -2.91
CA MET A 463 -41.63 18.36 -1.91
C MET A 463 -40.19 17.86 -1.99
N VAL A 464 -39.24 18.79 -1.98
CA VAL A 464 -37.80 18.49 -2.05
C VAL A 464 -37.23 18.43 -0.64
N TYR A 465 -36.41 17.41 -0.39
CA TYR A 465 -35.72 17.19 0.88
C TYR A 465 -34.22 17.18 0.64
N LEU A 466 -33.47 17.89 1.49
CA LEU A 466 -32.01 17.90 1.45
C LEU A 466 -31.47 17.25 2.72
N ALA A 467 -30.48 16.39 2.59
CA ALA A 467 -29.70 15.86 3.69
C ALA A 467 -28.51 16.78 3.94
N SER A 468 -28.26 17.15 5.19
CA SER A 468 -27.13 18.00 5.54
C SER A 468 -26.38 17.45 6.73
N GLU A 469 -25.07 17.25 6.62
CA GLU A 469 -24.26 16.75 7.73
C GLU A 469 -23.87 17.85 8.74
N ARG A 470 -23.90 19.12 8.32
CA ARG A 470 -23.52 20.26 9.18
C ARG A 470 -24.09 21.62 8.72
N ASP A 471 -23.96 22.61 9.60
CA ASP A 471 -24.08 24.02 9.22
C ASP A 471 -22.70 24.55 8.79
N ASN A 472 -22.59 25.04 7.55
CA ASN A 472 -21.34 25.61 7.02
C ASN A 472 -20.88 26.88 7.76
N SER A 473 -21.73 27.46 8.61
CA SER A 473 -21.38 28.55 9.53
C SER A 473 -20.70 28.04 10.81
N SER A 474 -20.69 26.73 11.06
CA SER A 474 -20.11 26.03 12.22
C SER A 474 -19.48 24.68 11.83
N LYS A 475 -18.54 24.68 10.88
CA LYS A 475 -17.96 23.46 10.27
C LYS A 475 -17.36 22.42 11.22
N GLY A 476 -17.03 22.78 12.46
CA GLY A 476 -16.47 21.86 13.45
C GLY A 476 -17.51 21.08 14.27
N VAL A 477 -18.79 21.19 13.94
CA VAL A 477 -19.90 20.59 14.69
C VAL A 477 -20.74 19.75 13.74
N ASN A 478 -20.85 18.45 14.02
CA ASN A 478 -21.79 17.58 13.33
C ASN A 478 -23.24 18.02 13.65
N TYR A 479 -24.06 18.12 12.61
CA TYR A 479 -25.45 18.54 12.70
C TYR A 479 -26.28 17.88 11.58
N ASN A 480 -26.42 16.56 11.68
CA ASN A 480 -27.14 15.73 10.71
C ASN A 480 -28.62 16.14 10.67
N THR A 481 -29.05 16.78 9.59
CA THR A 481 -30.38 17.41 9.47
C THR A 481 -31.00 17.13 8.12
N ILE A 482 -32.30 16.84 8.09
CA ILE A 482 -33.09 16.87 6.85
C ILE A 482 -33.83 18.20 6.76
N LEU A 483 -33.75 18.88 5.61
CA LEU A 483 -34.46 20.14 5.33
C LEU A 483 -35.50 19.91 4.23
N MET A 484 -36.75 20.33 4.45
CA MET A 484 -37.80 20.28 3.43
C MET A 484 -38.03 21.65 2.81
N VAL A 485 -38.04 21.75 1.48
CA VAL A 485 -38.34 22.97 0.71
C VAL A 485 -39.38 22.71 -0.38
N ASP A 486 -40.12 23.77 -0.71
CA ASP A 486 -41.06 23.78 -1.83
C ASP A 486 -40.39 24.47 -3.03
N SER A 487 -39.99 23.66 -4.00
CA SER A 487 -39.22 24.13 -5.16
C SER A 487 -40.03 25.02 -6.11
N SER A 488 -41.37 24.99 -6.00
CA SER A 488 -42.29 25.84 -6.78
C SER A 488 -42.29 27.31 -6.37
N LYS A 489 -41.70 27.65 -5.22
CA LYS A 489 -41.60 29.04 -4.76
C LYS A 489 -40.69 29.85 -5.69
N GLU A 490 -41.12 31.07 -5.99
CA GLU A 490 -40.34 32.04 -6.78
C GLU A 490 -39.12 32.52 -6.00
N GLY A 491 -38.06 32.90 -6.74
CA GLY A 491 -36.81 33.41 -6.19
C GLY A 491 -35.64 32.43 -6.31
N THR A 492 -34.45 32.92 -5.98
CA THR A 492 -33.18 32.16 -6.03
C THR A 492 -32.78 31.59 -4.67
N GLU A 493 -33.58 31.85 -3.63
CA GLU A 493 -33.31 31.41 -2.26
C GLU A 493 -34.58 30.81 -1.67
N LEU A 494 -34.47 29.61 -1.10
CA LEU A 494 -35.54 28.89 -0.44
C LEU A 494 -35.21 28.70 1.04
N ILE A 495 -36.14 29.09 1.91
CA ILE A 495 -36.02 28.83 3.35
C ILE A 495 -36.69 27.49 3.64
N ALA A 496 -36.01 26.63 4.40
CA ALA A 496 -36.57 25.37 4.86
C ALA A 496 -37.94 25.57 5.53
N GLN A 497 -38.94 24.83 5.07
CA GLN A 497 -40.28 24.84 5.67
C GLN A 497 -40.32 24.02 6.96
N LYS A 498 -39.51 22.98 7.01
CA LYS A 498 -39.31 22.09 8.15
C LYS A 498 -37.88 21.57 8.17
N GLU A 499 -37.42 21.24 9.36
CA GLU A 499 -36.12 20.68 9.66
C GLU A 499 -36.28 19.55 10.67
N TRP A 500 -35.48 18.50 10.53
CA TRP A 500 -35.41 17.37 11.45
C TRP A 500 -33.97 17.08 11.79
N ASP A 501 -33.59 17.35 13.05
CA ASP A 501 -32.26 17.03 13.59
C ASP A 501 -32.20 15.54 13.92
N LEU A 502 -31.37 14.81 13.19
CA LEU A 502 -31.13 13.37 13.32
C LEU A 502 -29.90 13.06 14.17
N THR A 503 -29.12 14.06 14.58
CA THR A 503 -27.79 13.91 15.20
C THR A 503 -27.80 12.95 16.38
N SER A 504 -28.79 13.06 17.28
CA SER A 504 -28.88 12.19 18.46
C SER A 504 -29.44 10.79 18.18
N LEU A 505 -29.97 10.56 16.97
CA LEU A 505 -30.55 9.29 16.53
C LEU A 505 -29.54 8.43 15.76
N LEU A 506 -28.40 9.02 15.36
CA LEU A 506 -27.34 8.39 14.60
C LEU A 506 -26.10 8.15 15.48
N PRO A 507 -25.20 7.23 15.09
CA PRO A 507 -23.89 7.12 15.70
C PRO A 507 -23.12 8.45 15.70
N SER A 508 -22.29 8.66 16.74
CA SER A 508 -21.45 9.85 16.82
C SER A 508 -20.28 9.72 15.86
N VAL A 509 -20.15 10.69 14.96
CA VAL A 509 -19.11 10.75 13.92
C VAL A 509 -18.41 12.12 13.94
N SER A 510 -17.36 12.27 13.15
CA SER A 510 -16.70 13.57 13.00
C SER A 510 -17.61 14.55 12.24
N ALA A 511 -17.29 15.86 12.25
CA ALA A 511 -18.15 16.86 11.64
C ALA A 511 -18.22 16.82 10.09
N ASN A 512 -17.35 16.05 9.45
CA ASN A 512 -17.24 15.86 7.98
C ASN A 512 -17.32 14.37 7.61
N MET A 513 -18.12 13.62 8.36
CA MET A 513 -18.32 12.19 8.15
C MET A 513 -19.76 11.81 8.50
N GLY A 514 -20.67 12.76 8.29
CA GLY A 514 -22.06 12.71 8.73
C GLY A 514 -22.97 12.03 7.72
N VAL A 515 -24.16 12.61 7.59
CA VAL A 515 -25.16 12.20 6.61
C VAL A 515 -24.79 12.68 5.23
N GLU A 516 -24.65 11.73 4.30
CA GLU A 516 -24.26 11.99 2.91
C GLU A 516 -25.43 11.95 1.93
N SER A 517 -26.50 11.23 2.28
CA SER A 517 -27.60 11.07 1.34
C SER A 517 -28.93 10.86 2.04
N VAL A 518 -30.00 11.19 1.33
CA VAL A 518 -31.37 10.94 1.74
C VAL A 518 -32.13 10.43 0.52
N GLU A 519 -32.97 9.42 0.71
CA GLU A 519 -33.85 8.90 -0.33
C GLU A 519 -35.24 8.62 0.23
N PHE A 520 -36.26 9.22 -0.39
CA PHE A 520 -37.66 9.03 -0.02
C PHE A 520 -38.24 7.85 -0.80
N VAL A 521 -38.87 6.92 -0.08
CA VAL A 521 -39.55 5.78 -0.70
C VAL A 521 -40.98 5.69 -0.20
N GLU A 522 -41.92 5.58 -1.14
CA GLU A 522 -43.33 5.38 -0.84
C GLU A 522 -43.57 4.16 0.04
N ALA A 523 -44.49 4.28 1.00
CA ALA A 523 -44.76 3.22 1.97
C ALA A 523 -45.21 1.89 1.33
N GLY A 524 -45.81 1.95 0.14
CA GLY A 524 -46.24 0.76 -0.60
C GLY A 524 -45.09 -0.04 -1.24
N ASP A 525 -43.89 0.55 -1.31
CA ASP A 525 -42.74 -0.01 -2.01
C ASP A 525 -41.68 -0.60 -1.08
N VAL A 526 -41.82 -0.39 0.24
CA VAL A 526 -40.87 -0.86 1.25
C VAL A 526 -41.43 -2.05 2.03
N SER A 527 -40.56 -3.01 2.34
CA SER A 527 -40.88 -4.16 3.21
C SER A 527 -39.68 -4.49 4.08
N PHE A 528 -39.66 -4.02 5.32
CA PHE A 528 -38.58 -4.26 6.29
C PHE A 528 -39.14 -4.40 7.71
N LEU A 529 -38.33 -4.94 8.63
CA LEU A 529 -38.69 -5.01 10.04
C LEU A 529 -38.51 -3.63 10.69
N ASP A 530 -39.58 -3.13 11.29
CA ASP A 530 -39.54 -1.97 12.18
C ASP A 530 -39.09 -2.39 13.58
N LYS A 531 -37.92 -1.90 14.01
CA LYS A 531 -37.31 -2.26 15.29
C LYS A 531 -38.06 -1.71 16.50
N ASN A 532 -38.91 -0.68 16.33
CA ASN A 532 -39.71 -0.13 17.42
C ASN A 532 -40.92 -1.00 17.74
N THR A 533 -41.54 -1.58 16.71
CA THR A 533 -42.73 -2.43 16.87
C THR A 533 -42.41 -3.93 16.84
N ASN A 534 -41.20 -4.29 16.40
CA ASN A 534 -40.76 -5.67 16.15
C ASN A 534 -41.73 -6.42 15.21
N SER A 535 -42.19 -5.72 14.17
CA SER A 535 -43.11 -6.22 13.14
C SER A 535 -42.75 -5.62 11.78
N LEU A 536 -43.36 -6.13 10.70
CA LEU A 536 -43.27 -5.47 9.40
C LEU A 536 -43.72 -4.01 9.53
N PHE A 537 -42.96 -3.12 8.87
CA PHE A 537 -43.27 -1.70 8.80
C PHE A 537 -44.68 -1.44 8.26
N SER A 538 -45.39 -0.50 8.89
CA SER A 538 -46.68 -0.01 8.43
C SER A 538 -46.86 1.45 8.83
N MET A 539 -47.29 2.29 7.87
CA MET A 539 -47.58 3.70 8.10
C MET A 539 -48.73 3.95 9.10
N ASP A 540 -49.59 2.97 9.35
CA ASP A 540 -50.67 3.08 10.35
C ASP A 540 -50.12 3.32 11.77
N ASN A 541 -48.88 2.90 12.03
CA ASN A 541 -48.19 3.12 13.30
C ASN A 541 -47.66 4.57 13.44
N TYR A 542 -47.62 5.34 12.34
CA TYR A 542 -46.96 6.64 12.26
C TYR A 542 -47.86 7.76 11.71
N PRO A 543 -49.03 8.04 12.34
CA PRO A 543 -50.00 9.01 11.83
C PRO A 543 -49.52 10.48 11.83
N GLN A 544 -48.42 10.78 12.52
CA GLN A 544 -47.83 12.13 12.59
C GLN A 544 -46.81 12.40 11.48
N SER A 545 -46.53 11.43 10.62
CA SER A 545 -45.60 11.60 9.50
C SER A 545 -46.00 12.76 8.59
N VAL A 546 -44.99 13.45 8.07
CA VAL A 546 -45.10 14.53 7.08
C VAL A 546 -45.45 13.99 5.69
N ALA A 547 -44.96 12.79 5.35
CA ALA A 547 -45.13 12.14 4.05
C ALA A 547 -45.59 10.67 4.21
N ASN A 548 -46.17 10.10 3.15
CA ASN A 548 -46.64 8.70 3.13
C ASN A 548 -45.52 7.73 2.73
N GLY A 549 -44.40 7.77 3.43
CA GLY A 549 -43.23 6.97 3.08
C GLY A 549 -42.14 7.02 4.13
N VAL A 550 -41.00 6.45 3.76
CA VAL A 550 -39.81 6.30 4.59
C VAL A 550 -38.68 7.10 3.97
N PHE A 551 -37.92 7.80 4.81
CA PHE A 551 -36.69 8.48 4.42
C PHE A 551 -35.51 7.59 4.80
N PHE A 552 -34.87 6.99 3.82
CA PHE A 552 -33.59 6.32 4.01
C PHE A 552 -32.48 7.36 4.02
N VAL A 553 -31.55 7.26 4.96
CA VAL A 553 -30.48 8.23 5.15
C VAL A 553 -29.17 7.48 5.25
N ALA A 554 -28.20 7.80 4.38
CA ALA A 554 -26.87 7.20 4.39
C ALA A 554 -25.96 7.97 5.34
N LEU A 555 -25.15 7.25 6.12
CA LEU A 555 -24.11 7.82 6.97
C LEU A 555 -22.73 7.41 6.41
N GLU A 556 -21.87 8.39 6.13
CA GLU A 556 -20.57 8.16 5.49
C GLU A 556 -19.70 7.19 6.28
N ASP A 557 -19.47 7.52 7.56
CA ASP A 557 -18.41 6.96 8.41
C ASP A 557 -18.51 5.43 8.56
N ASN A 558 -19.72 4.88 8.48
CA ASN A 558 -19.95 3.44 8.63
C ASN A 558 -20.60 2.78 7.42
N GLY A 559 -21.04 3.56 6.42
CA GLY A 559 -21.75 3.06 5.25
C GLY A 559 -23.12 2.42 5.55
N HIS A 560 -23.70 2.66 6.73
CA HIS A 560 -25.05 2.21 7.05
C HIS A 560 -26.11 3.12 6.43
N VAL A 561 -27.28 2.54 6.18
CA VAL A 561 -28.49 3.24 5.78
C VAL A 561 -29.53 3.15 6.89
N TYR A 562 -30.03 4.29 7.32
CA TYR A 562 -30.98 4.44 8.42
C TYR A 562 -32.36 4.81 7.89
N ALA A 563 -33.38 4.03 8.24
CA ALA A 563 -34.75 4.27 7.83
C ALA A 563 -35.48 5.15 8.84
N PHE A 564 -36.03 6.28 8.39
CA PHE A 564 -36.73 7.24 9.24
C PHE A 564 -38.17 7.50 8.80
N VAL A 565 -39.02 7.83 9.78
CA VAL A 565 -40.22 8.64 9.58
C VAL A 565 -39.99 10.03 10.16
N LEU A 566 -40.34 11.06 9.38
CA LEU A 566 -40.22 12.46 9.77
C LEU A 566 -41.61 13.03 10.14
N ASN A 567 -41.77 13.53 11.37
CA ASN A 567 -43.07 13.99 11.88
C ASN A 567 -43.32 15.47 11.61
N LYS A 568 -44.59 15.86 11.54
CA LYS A 568 -45.05 17.25 11.34
C LYS A 568 -44.59 18.24 12.41
N ASP A 569 -44.22 17.77 13.60
CA ASP A 569 -43.75 18.61 14.70
C ASP A 569 -42.24 18.90 14.67
N GLY A 570 -41.49 18.28 13.74
CA GLY A 570 -40.04 18.40 13.63
C GLY A 570 -39.28 17.27 14.36
N SER A 571 -39.97 16.30 14.97
CA SER A 571 -39.33 15.08 15.49
C SER A 571 -39.14 14.03 14.39
N ALA A 572 -38.11 13.20 14.52
CA ALA A 572 -37.86 12.05 13.65
C ALA A 572 -37.88 10.75 14.45
N ILE A 573 -38.26 9.66 13.80
CA ILE A 573 -38.31 8.31 14.39
C ILE A 573 -37.42 7.40 13.56
N LEU A 574 -36.36 6.86 14.16
CA LEU A 574 -35.53 5.82 13.56
C LEU A 574 -36.28 4.48 13.62
N LEU A 575 -36.50 3.86 12.47
CA LEU A 575 -37.24 2.61 12.32
C LEU A 575 -36.33 1.39 12.25
N SER A 576 -35.22 1.50 11.51
CA SER A 576 -34.28 0.42 11.28
C SER A 576 -32.93 0.97 10.80
N ASP A 577 -31.89 0.15 10.90
CA ASP A 577 -30.58 0.41 10.33
C ASP A 577 -30.13 -0.81 9.53
N ILE A 578 -29.51 -0.55 8.37
CA ILE A 578 -29.11 -1.56 7.39
C ILE A 578 -27.63 -1.30 7.05
N ASP A 579 -26.79 -2.30 7.29
CA ASP A 579 -25.39 -2.26 6.89
C ASP A 579 -25.26 -2.60 5.40
N SER A 580 -24.84 -1.66 4.56
CA SER A 580 -24.64 -1.87 3.11
C SER A 580 -23.47 -2.81 2.80
N LYS A 581 -22.59 -3.06 3.78
CA LYS A 581 -21.32 -3.80 3.67
C LYS A 581 -20.28 -3.16 2.75
N LEU A 582 -20.48 -1.93 2.27
CA LEU A 582 -19.51 -1.21 1.45
C LEU A 582 -18.39 -0.58 2.29
N GLY A 583 -18.69 -0.20 3.53
CA GLY A 583 -17.81 0.54 4.44
C GLY A 583 -17.96 2.06 4.35
N GLY A 584 -18.56 2.57 3.27
CA GLY A 584 -18.94 3.98 3.06
C GLY A 584 -20.20 4.06 2.20
N ALA A 585 -20.93 5.17 2.28
CA ALA A 585 -22.18 5.38 1.57
C ALA A 585 -22.38 6.87 1.28
N MET A 586 -22.18 7.26 0.02
CA MET A 586 -22.24 8.65 -0.43
C MET A 586 -23.55 9.00 -1.12
N ALA A 587 -24.18 8.04 -1.81
CA ALA A 587 -25.44 8.28 -2.52
C ALA A 587 -26.48 7.17 -2.29
N LEU A 588 -27.75 7.54 -2.36
CA LEU A 588 -28.91 6.66 -2.36
C LEU A 588 -29.80 6.94 -3.56
N ASP A 589 -30.43 5.90 -4.09
CA ASP A 589 -31.54 5.99 -5.05
C ASP A 589 -32.40 4.74 -4.92
N PHE A 590 -33.73 4.87 -4.99
CA PHE A 590 -34.62 3.72 -4.95
C PHE A 590 -35.15 3.37 -6.35
N ASP A 591 -34.74 2.20 -6.83
CA ASP A 591 -35.26 1.67 -8.08
C ASP A 591 -36.67 1.11 -7.88
N THR A 592 -37.66 1.95 -8.15
CA THR A 592 -39.09 1.60 -8.04
C THR A 592 -39.52 0.43 -8.93
N SER A 593 -38.76 0.10 -9.98
CA SER A 593 -39.06 -1.02 -10.88
C SER A 593 -38.58 -2.36 -10.31
N GLU A 594 -37.38 -2.39 -9.72
CA GLU A 594 -36.79 -3.57 -9.09
C GLU A 594 -37.13 -3.67 -7.59
N LYS A 595 -37.78 -2.65 -7.01
CA LYS A 595 -38.05 -2.50 -5.56
C LYS A 595 -36.79 -2.69 -4.73
N THR A 596 -35.72 -2.02 -5.14
CA THR A 596 -34.37 -2.20 -4.59
C THR A 596 -33.77 -0.83 -4.29
N LEU A 597 -33.26 -0.68 -3.06
CA LEU A 597 -32.51 0.51 -2.67
C LEU A 597 -31.06 0.36 -3.13
N TRP A 598 -30.54 1.35 -3.82
CA TRP A 598 -29.15 1.43 -4.20
C TRP A 598 -28.38 2.31 -3.21
N VAL A 599 -27.17 1.87 -2.90
CA VAL A 599 -26.18 2.65 -2.15
C VAL A 599 -24.94 2.75 -3.03
N ALA A 600 -24.46 3.95 -3.34
CA ALA A 600 -23.20 4.14 -4.03
C ALA A 600 -22.14 4.68 -3.07
N ALA A 601 -20.91 4.21 -3.24
CA ALA A 601 -19.74 4.70 -2.52
C ALA A 601 -18.76 5.35 -3.50
N ASP A 602 -17.87 6.18 -2.96
CA ASP A 602 -16.87 6.94 -3.70
C ASP A 602 -15.62 6.11 -4.11
N ASN A 603 -14.60 6.80 -4.62
CA ASN A 603 -13.31 6.20 -4.98
C ASN A 603 -12.56 5.59 -3.79
N GLY A 604 -12.73 6.09 -2.56
CA GLY A 604 -12.20 5.51 -1.33
C GLY A 604 -12.65 4.07 -1.11
N TYR A 605 -13.83 3.72 -1.62
CA TYR A 605 -14.39 2.36 -1.61
C TYR A 605 -14.46 1.70 -2.99
N GLY A 606 -13.75 2.26 -3.98
CA GLY A 606 -13.60 1.72 -5.33
C GLY A 606 -14.80 1.98 -6.25
N ASN A 607 -15.55 3.07 -6.03
CA ASN A 607 -16.73 3.46 -6.78
C ASN A 607 -17.77 2.34 -6.92
N ARG A 608 -17.84 1.48 -5.89
CA ARG A 608 -18.75 0.32 -5.85
C ARG A 608 -20.15 0.75 -5.44
N SER A 609 -21.12 -0.07 -5.77
CA SER A 609 -22.50 0.10 -5.30
C SER A 609 -23.01 -1.15 -4.61
N ALA A 610 -24.04 -1.01 -3.78
CA ALA A 610 -24.80 -2.09 -3.18
C ALA A 610 -26.26 -1.98 -3.60
N LYS A 611 -26.82 -3.09 -4.07
CA LYS A 611 -28.27 -3.30 -4.18
C LYS A 611 -28.76 -3.92 -2.88
N ILE A 612 -29.72 -3.28 -2.23
CA ILE A 612 -30.37 -3.73 -1.01
C ILE A 612 -31.84 -4.00 -1.31
N LYS A 613 -32.19 -5.28 -1.36
CA LYS A 613 -33.57 -5.73 -1.55
C LYS A 613 -34.24 -5.98 -0.20
N LEU A 614 -35.18 -5.10 0.12
CA LEU A 614 -35.95 -5.16 1.36
C LEU A 614 -36.95 -6.33 1.31
N ASN A 615 -36.70 -7.35 2.13
CA ASN A 615 -37.39 -8.65 2.07
C ASN A 615 -38.29 -8.93 3.29
N GLY A 616 -38.55 -7.91 4.11
CA GLY A 616 -39.38 -8.01 5.32
C GLY A 616 -38.67 -8.60 6.54
N THR A 617 -37.33 -8.73 6.50
CA THR A 617 -36.52 -9.27 7.60
C THR A 617 -35.46 -8.27 8.07
N ASP A 618 -34.77 -8.59 9.17
CA ASP A 618 -33.60 -7.84 9.65
C ASP A 618 -32.34 -8.03 8.78
N ASN A 619 -32.37 -8.96 7.83
CA ASN A 619 -31.26 -9.29 6.95
C ASN A 619 -31.73 -9.16 5.49
N PRO A 620 -31.73 -7.93 4.92
CA PRO A 620 -32.05 -7.74 3.53
C PRO A 620 -31.07 -8.49 2.63
N GLU A 621 -31.49 -8.79 1.40
CA GLU A 621 -30.60 -9.37 0.39
C GLU A 621 -29.71 -8.25 -0.16
N ILE A 622 -28.40 -8.43 -0.05
CA ILE A 622 -27.40 -7.43 -0.47
C ILE A 622 -26.52 -8.03 -1.57
N THR A 623 -26.33 -7.27 -2.65
CA THR A 623 -25.40 -7.60 -3.73
C THR A 623 -24.55 -6.38 -4.04
N HIS A 624 -23.24 -6.52 -4.05
CA HIS A 624 -22.32 -5.47 -4.48
C HIS A 624 -22.12 -5.49 -5.98
N LEU A 625 -21.85 -4.32 -6.55
CA LEU A 625 -21.64 -4.13 -7.98
C LEU A 625 -20.32 -3.40 -8.20
N LEU A 626 -19.57 -3.88 -9.19
CA LEU A 626 -18.48 -3.10 -9.77
C LEU A 626 -19.06 -1.90 -10.52
N PRO A 627 -18.33 -0.78 -10.58
CA PRO A 627 -18.71 0.34 -11.43
C PRO A 627 -18.71 -0.05 -12.93
N PRO A 628 -19.41 0.74 -13.78
CA PRO A 628 -19.31 0.58 -15.23
C PRO A 628 -17.85 0.64 -15.68
N SER A 629 -17.46 -0.17 -16.66
CA SER A 629 -16.07 -0.27 -17.12
C SER A 629 -15.51 1.03 -17.72
N GLY A 630 -16.38 1.93 -18.18
CA GLY A 630 -16.02 3.26 -18.69
C GLY A 630 -16.02 4.37 -17.64
N LEU A 631 -16.32 4.09 -16.37
CA LEU A 631 -16.27 5.08 -15.29
C LEU A 631 -14.81 5.36 -14.89
N ASP A 632 -14.46 6.62 -14.65
CA ASP A 632 -13.14 6.96 -14.10
C ASP A 632 -13.05 6.51 -12.64
N MET A 633 -12.30 5.44 -12.38
CA MET A 633 -12.15 4.86 -11.05
C MET A 633 -11.54 5.81 -10.02
N ASN A 634 -10.85 6.87 -10.44
CA ASN A 634 -10.25 7.85 -9.53
C ASN A 634 -11.21 9.01 -9.18
N GLY A 635 -12.30 9.16 -9.92
CA GLY A 635 -13.29 10.22 -9.68
C GLY A 635 -14.01 10.03 -8.36
N ASN A 636 -14.20 11.12 -7.61
CA ASN A 636 -14.96 11.13 -6.36
C ASN A 636 -16.46 11.21 -6.68
N PHE A 637 -17.16 10.07 -6.79
CA PHE A 637 -18.58 10.07 -7.14
C PHE A 637 -19.48 10.00 -5.90
N GLU A 638 -20.23 11.06 -5.65
CA GLU A 638 -21.08 11.22 -4.46
C GLU A 638 -22.57 11.33 -4.79
N GLY A 639 -22.92 11.46 -6.07
CA GLY A 639 -24.31 11.47 -6.52
C GLY A 639 -24.66 10.30 -7.39
N PHE A 640 -25.87 9.80 -7.23
CA PHE A 640 -26.39 8.68 -8.00
C PHE A 640 -27.89 8.82 -8.16
N ALA A 641 -28.39 8.68 -9.39
CA ALA A 641 -29.82 8.59 -9.63
C ALA A 641 -30.12 7.67 -10.82
N ILE A 642 -31.22 6.93 -10.74
CA ILE A 642 -31.68 6.05 -11.81
C ILE A 642 -32.94 6.64 -12.43
N ALA A 643 -32.97 6.78 -13.75
CA ALA A 643 -34.17 7.25 -14.41
C ALA A 643 -35.37 6.31 -14.17
N ASP A 644 -36.59 6.85 -14.23
CA ASP A 644 -37.80 6.02 -14.14
C ASP A 644 -37.88 5.00 -15.30
N ILE A 645 -38.55 3.86 -15.07
CA ILE A 645 -38.69 2.78 -16.06
C ILE A 645 -39.30 3.22 -17.39
N SER A 646 -40.09 4.29 -17.39
CA SER A 646 -40.64 4.86 -18.62
C SER A 646 -39.58 5.54 -19.51
N TYR A 647 -38.33 5.68 -19.08
CA TYR A 647 -37.20 6.21 -19.85
C TYR A 647 -36.38 5.14 -20.59
N VAL A 648 -36.82 3.88 -20.54
CA VAL A 648 -36.13 2.79 -21.23
C VAL A 648 -36.07 3.03 -22.73
N LYS A 649 -34.86 2.90 -23.29
CA LYS A 649 -34.59 2.99 -24.72
C LYS A 649 -33.63 1.88 -25.09
N ASN A 650 -34.00 1.05 -26.05
CA ASN A 650 -33.22 -0.11 -26.49
C ASN A 650 -32.86 -1.10 -25.36
N GLY A 651 -33.75 -1.29 -24.39
CA GLY A 651 -33.52 -2.18 -23.24
C GLY A 651 -32.71 -1.55 -22.09
N GLU A 652 -32.21 -0.33 -22.27
CA GLU A 652 -31.38 0.37 -21.31
C GLU A 652 -32.11 1.55 -20.68
N ARG A 653 -31.83 1.81 -19.41
CA ARG A 653 -32.35 2.93 -18.63
C ARG A 653 -31.21 3.83 -18.16
N PRO A 654 -31.30 5.16 -18.33
CA PRO A 654 -30.22 6.06 -17.92
C PRO A 654 -29.91 6.00 -16.43
N VAL A 655 -28.62 6.11 -16.10
CA VAL A 655 -28.11 6.33 -14.74
C VAL A 655 -27.24 7.56 -14.74
N TYR A 656 -27.45 8.42 -13.74
CA TYR A 656 -26.75 9.69 -13.56
C TYR A 656 -25.82 9.59 -12.38
N ARG A 657 -24.63 10.21 -12.47
CA ARG A 657 -23.72 10.37 -11.34
C ARG A 657 -23.13 11.75 -11.28
N PHE A 658 -22.95 12.24 -10.06
CA PHE A 658 -22.18 13.45 -9.79
C PHE A 658 -20.79 13.11 -9.27
N GLN A 659 -19.81 13.75 -9.88
CA GLN A 659 -18.43 13.78 -9.44
C GLN A 659 -18.19 15.07 -8.66
N ASP A 660 -17.81 14.93 -7.40
CA ASP A 660 -17.42 16.01 -6.51
C ASP A 660 -15.99 16.51 -6.82
N GLY A 661 -15.72 17.76 -6.46
CA GLY A 661 -14.42 18.42 -6.60
C GLY A 661 -14.05 18.85 -8.03
N VAL A 662 -15.00 18.82 -8.98
CA VAL A 662 -14.74 19.19 -10.38
C VAL A 662 -15.69 20.26 -10.88
N LYS A 663 -15.13 21.21 -11.65
CA LYS A 663 -15.89 22.29 -12.29
C LYS A 663 -16.40 21.95 -13.68
N GLU A 664 -15.80 20.97 -14.35
CA GLU A 664 -16.21 20.50 -15.68
C GLU A 664 -16.29 18.98 -15.64
N GLY A 665 -17.36 18.44 -16.19
CA GLY A 665 -17.63 17.01 -16.22
C GLY A 665 -18.19 16.44 -14.92
N ALA A 666 -18.84 17.28 -14.11
CA ALA A 666 -19.46 16.87 -12.86
C ALA A 666 -20.58 15.84 -13.10
N LEU A 667 -21.36 15.96 -14.17
CA LEU A 667 -22.46 15.03 -14.48
C LEU A 667 -22.06 14.01 -15.53
N SER A 668 -22.04 12.74 -15.12
CA SER A 668 -21.86 11.61 -16.01
C SER A 668 -23.15 10.81 -16.19
N ILE A 669 -23.31 10.23 -17.38
CA ILE A 669 -24.47 9.46 -17.80
C ILE A 669 -23.99 8.11 -18.32
N GLY A 670 -24.47 7.05 -17.68
CA GLY A 670 -24.37 5.66 -18.15
C GLY A 670 -25.75 5.04 -18.26
N SER A 671 -25.83 3.71 -18.23
CA SER A 671 -27.11 3.00 -18.22
C SER A 671 -27.10 1.72 -17.41
N ILE A 672 -28.28 1.21 -17.11
CA ILE A 672 -28.52 -0.15 -16.64
C ILE A 672 -29.53 -0.84 -17.56
N SER A 673 -29.31 -2.13 -17.79
CA SER A 673 -30.23 -2.98 -18.53
C SER A 673 -31.49 -3.22 -17.71
N VAL A 674 -32.63 -3.26 -18.37
CA VAL A 674 -33.87 -3.72 -17.78
C VAL A 674 -34.01 -5.21 -18.08
N LYS A 675 -34.21 -6.02 -17.03
CA LYS A 675 -34.51 -7.44 -17.20
C LYS A 675 -35.86 -7.60 -17.90
N GLU A 676 -35.88 -8.35 -19.00
CA GLU A 676 -37.11 -8.71 -19.74
C GLU A 676 -38.11 -9.53 -18.90
#